data_AF-A0A0D6TDJ8-F1
#
_entry.id   AF-A0A0D6TDJ8-F1
#
_cell.length_a   1.000
_cell.length_b   1.000
_cell.length_c   1.000
_cell.angle_alpha   90.00
_cell.angle_beta   90.00
_cell.angle_gamma   90.00
#
_symmetry.space_group_name_H-M   'P 1'
#
loop_
_entity.id
_entity.type
_entity.pdbx_description
1 polymer ?
#
loop_
_entity_poly.entity_id
_entity_poly.type
_entity_poly.pdbx_seq_one_letter_code
_entity_poly.pdbx_strand_id
1 'polypeptide(L)'
;MPTGKIAARLGVINSESSRPFVNAFKQAWSWQSDRGGLQWDALVAAGHMTAGGRLISIPPNSGGFRTRVFHNMPAQAGGTGRWRLRWQGTCTIDVIGGTNINRSLPNEIYFDFTANGSSWVDIIVRTIDPAGGQIRNIRLNHRDDWPDADRGAIFRSQYLDTVRGFGALRFDEWVGILTSADQGGLRITNWASRALPTDEIFHRFVPYEWMAALCNQVGADMWLCLPTAATDDHFRQCATLIRTLMPAPRHVYVEYSTKTWDFSGTPQAHYCAEQGRLAFGTATGSEFRNWYGMRATQMAQAWRAVWGNDTRLHTVVQHQADWVGGEADILVAPLWRDRSGTRGLPTYVAPHSVIDMLTVHAQVDGGMAYGARVAQIDGWRTTLSQSAAFDRMRDQMLTGANWAADRTVRALTPKWRHYRTEATKYGMELGAYEVGNHLNGVGGTTATRAFLHAFSVSAQMGAVYAATITALRTQGFDGPMAMSVECRLPDANVCHGLQRWLGDRNPAWTAVAALMEPVVVPTPTPTPTPTPAPTPTPTPTPTPTPTPTPTPAPTPTPTPTPTPTPTPTPTPTPTPTPNPTPTPTPQEPNMSDRKKLTDVLAALQATTTDLQAYLAAQPAVTPAPVQPAPVTPAPVTPTPTPAPTPAQPAPVTPAPEPVQPAPVQPAPVQPAPVAPLLPTGYRAVQDFTIDRSLSFDWSSAGGINIFLPNWAGGDRGNGVGGSLGTPARVTYNTDKSVSISAAMEGGQWRNGAMQLNRPSAAIGKWGAVVTSHTSSAVNAFFTHADNGKELDFELVKRNGVIGWAPAVHMPRTGGGRASSDRRTLALGEFKPGVPQRLEFELFADRCVFSIDGKVFETVRHADMASGFIWDLTTRMATLTTIERHAAWAGWTTEDYARESRMTIHGFALPTMP
;
A
#
# COMPACT_ATOMS: atom_id res chain seq x y z
N MET A 1 -4.55 16.08 -36.44
CA MET A 1 -5.18 15.19 -35.43
C MET A 1 -4.73 15.67 -34.05
N PRO A 2 -5.60 15.84 -33.05
CA PRO A 2 -5.25 16.61 -31.86
C PRO A 2 -4.29 15.82 -30.97
N THR A 3 -3.16 16.44 -30.67
CA THR A 3 -2.10 15.94 -29.80
C THR A 3 -2.51 15.80 -28.33
N GLY A 4 -3.65 16.40 -27.95
CA GLY A 4 -4.16 16.46 -26.57
C GLY A 4 -4.72 15.17 -25.98
N LYS A 5 -4.48 13.99 -26.58
CA LYS A 5 -4.94 12.69 -26.04
C LYS A 5 -3.81 11.88 -25.37
N ILE A 6 -2.56 12.35 -25.43
CA ILE A 6 -1.47 11.76 -24.65
C ILE A 6 -1.51 12.36 -23.24
N ALA A 7 -1.57 11.50 -22.23
CA ALA A 7 -1.63 11.89 -20.82
C ALA A 7 -0.37 11.46 -20.07
N ALA A 8 0.04 12.24 -19.07
CA ALA A 8 1.15 11.91 -18.19
C ALA A 8 0.62 11.24 -16.92
N ARG A 9 1.01 9.98 -16.68
CA ARG A 9 0.86 9.32 -15.39
C ARG A 9 2.02 9.74 -14.49
N LEU A 10 1.70 10.46 -13.41
CA LEU A 10 2.69 11.01 -12.50
C LEU A 10 3.05 9.98 -11.42
N GLY A 11 4.35 9.76 -11.21
CA GLY A 11 4.84 8.84 -10.19
C GLY A 11 4.89 9.45 -8.77
N VAL A 12 5.27 8.62 -7.80
CA VAL A 12 5.40 9.00 -6.38
C VAL A 12 6.28 10.23 -6.17
N ILE A 13 5.83 11.12 -5.28
CA ILE A 13 6.53 12.39 -5.00
C ILE A 13 7.79 12.23 -4.15
N ASN A 14 7.92 11.12 -3.41
CA ASN A 14 9.09 10.83 -2.59
C ASN A 14 10.26 10.25 -3.41
N SER A 15 10.10 10.12 -4.73
CA SER A 15 11.21 9.85 -5.64
C SER A 15 12.12 11.09 -5.74
N GLU A 16 13.35 10.94 -5.27
CA GLU A 16 14.33 12.02 -5.14
C GLU A 16 14.73 12.68 -6.46
N SER A 17 14.53 11.97 -7.57
CA SER A 17 14.89 12.44 -8.91
C SER A 17 13.81 13.31 -9.56
N SER A 18 12.57 13.31 -9.04
CA SER A 18 11.43 14.02 -9.63
C SER A 18 11.30 15.46 -9.12
N ARG A 19 11.49 15.67 -7.81
CA ARG A 19 11.42 16.96 -7.10
C ARG A 19 10.36 17.92 -7.66
N PRO A 20 9.06 17.62 -7.55
CA PRO A 20 8.01 18.47 -8.11
C PRO A 20 7.89 19.84 -7.41
N PHE A 21 8.18 19.92 -6.11
CA PHE A 21 7.89 21.11 -5.30
C PHE A 21 9.11 21.99 -5.07
N VAL A 22 8.89 23.31 -5.07
CA VAL A 22 9.92 24.30 -4.70
C VAL A 22 10.35 24.09 -3.25
N ASN A 23 9.39 23.81 -2.38
CA ASN A 23 9.67 23.32 -1.03
C ASN A 23 9.85 21.79 -1.05
N ALA A 24 11.10 21.34 -1.15
CA ALA A 24 11.45 19.92 -1.13
C ALA A 24 11.08 19.24 0.20
N PHE A 25 10.78 19.98 1.26
CA PHE A 25 10.31 19.38 2.51
C PHE A 25 8.92 18.73 2.37
N LYS A 26 8.08 19.21 1.44
CA LYS A 26 6.75 18.64 1.20
C LYS A 26 6.76 17.18 0.75
N GLN A 27 7.86 16.74 0.13
CA GLN A 27 8.06 15.35 -0.32
C GLN A 27 8.90 14.51 0.64
N ALA A 28 9.20 15.02 1.84
CA ALA A 28 9.92 14.26 2.83
C ALA A 28 9.17 12.97 3.21
N TRP A 29 9.92 12.00 3.73
CA TRP A 29 9.34 10.76 4.24
C TRP A 29 8.54 11.05 5.52
N SER A 30 7.80 10.04 5.99
CA SER A 30 7.11 10.13 7.28
C SER A 30 8.07 10.54 8.40
N TRP A 31 7.60 11.42 9.27
CA TRP A 31 8.22 11.58 10.57
C TRP A 31 8.23 10.26 11.32
N GLN A 32 9.37 9.96 11.94
CA GLN A 32 9.55 8.89 12.91
C GLN A 32 10.34 9.42 14.10
N SER A 33 10.34 8.71 15.22
CA SER A 33 11.26 9.01 16.30
C SER A 33 12.70 8.72 15.87
N ASP A 34 13.66 9.55 16.27
CA ASP A 34 15.08 9.36 15.92
C ASP A 34 15.63 8.05 16.50
N ARG A 35 15.14 7.66 17.68
CA ARG A 35 15.43 6.43 18.42
C ARG A 35 14.12 5.85 18.95
N GLY A 36 14.13 4.56 19.30
CA GLY A 36 12.96 3.89 19.88
C GLY A 36 11.88 3.45 18.88
N GLY A 37 12.01 3.81 17.59
CA GLY A 37 11.23 3.20 16.50
C GLY A 37 9.76 3.60 16.37
N LEU A 38 9.28 4.64 17.07
CA LEU A 38 7.93 5.14 16.91
C LEU A 38 7.72 5.70 15.50
N GLN A 39 6.67 5.22 14.84
CA GLN A 39 6.28 5.61 13.49
C GLN A 39 5.14 6.64 13.52
N TRP A 40 4.84 7.24 12.36
CA TRP A 40 3.85 8.31 12.19
C TRP A 40 2.57 8.13 13.01
N ASP A 41 1.88 6.99 12.85
CA ASP A 41 0.57 6.79 13.48
C ASP A 41 0.67 6.73 15.01
N ALA A 42 1.73 6.10 15.55
CA ALA A 42 1.98 6.06 16.99
C ALA A 42 2.31 7.45 17.55
N LEU A 43 3.05 8.26 16.78
CA LEU A 43 3.38 9.63 17.14
C LEU A 43 2.14 10.54 17.16
N VAL A 44 1.21 10.32 16.23
CA VAL A 44 -0.09 11.01 16.22
C VAL A 44 -0.97 10.55 17.38
N ALA A 45 -1.10 9.24 17.60
CA ALA A 45 -1.91 8.68 18.67
C ALA A 45 -1.42 9.12 20.07
N ALA A 46 -0.10 9.24 20.25
CA ALA A 46 0.51 9.73 21.49
C ALA A 46 0.44 11.26 21.66
N GLY A 47 -0.14 12.00 20.70
CA GLY A 47 -0.31 13.46 20.78
C GLY A 47 0.99 14.27 20.60
N HIS A 48 2.07 13.65 20.12
CA HIS A 48 3.33 14.34 19.84
C HIS A 48 3.34 15.03 18.47
N MET A 49 2.39 14.71 17.59
CA MET A 49 2.27 15.24 16.24
C MET A 49 0.81 15.26 15.79
N THR A 50 0.44 16.21 14.92
CA THR A 50 -0.87 16.21 14.25
C THR A 50 -0.90 15.22 13.09
N ALA A 51 -2.10 14.83 12.64
CA ALA A 51 -2.26 13.98 11.45
C ALA A 51 -1.67 14.58 10.17
N GLY A 52 -1.53 15.91 10.08
CA GLY A 52 -0.90 16.65 8.97
C GLY A 52 0.62 16.83 9.12
N GLY A 53 1.26 16.19 10.10
CA GLY A 53 2.72 16.21 10.28
C GLY A 53 3.28 17.40 11.06
N ARG A 54 2.43 18.28 11.61
CA ARG A 54 2.89 19.35 12.52
C ARG A 54 3.33 18.75 13.85
N LEU A 55 4.59 18.98 14.23
CA LEU A 55 5.15 18.47 15.48
C LEU A 55 4.69 19.32 16.68
N ILE A 56 4.35 18.67 17.78
CA ILE A 56 3.81 19.30 18.99
C ILE A 56 4.83 19.26 20.12
N SER A 57 5.43 18.09 20.39
CA SER A 57 6.39 17.88 21.47
C SER A 57 7.32 16.71 21.15
N ILE A 58 8.54 16.71 21.69
CA ILE A 58 9.50 15.62 21.49
C ILE A 58 9.02 14.37 22.27
N PRO A 59 8.88 13.20 21.62
CA PRO A 59 8.51 11.98 22.34
C PRO A 59 9.59 11.62 23.37
N PRO A 60 9.23 11.17 24.59
CA PRO A 60 10.20 10.78 25.60
C PRO A 60 11.18 9.73 25.09
N ASN A 61 12.47 9.86 25.45
CA ASN A 61 13.55 8.93 25.09
C ASN A 61 13.77 8.69 23.57
N SER A 62 13.14 9.50 22.72
CA SER A 62 13.28 9.38 21.25
C SER A 62 14.55 10.00 20.69
N GLY A 63 15.16 10.95 21.40
CA GLY A 63 16.23 11.78 20.84
C GLY A 63 15.76 12.79 19.76
N GLY A 64 14.46 12.88 19.47
CA GLY A 64 13.90 13.81 18.49
C GLY A 64 12.97 13.17 17.46
N PHE A 65 12.51 13.97 16.50
CA PHE A 65 11.85 13.50 15.28
C PHE A 65 12.83 13.49 14.13
N ARG A 66 12.90 12.41 13.37
CA ARG A 66 13.68 12.28 12.14
C ARG A 66 12.75 12.16 10.94
N THR A 67 13.09 12.86 9.86
CA THR A 67 12.57 12.57 8.52
C THR A 67 13.71 12.57 7.52
N ARG A 68 13.58 11.75 6.48
CA ARG A 68 14.47 11.73 5.32
C ARG A 68 13.86 12.56 4.20
N VAL A 69 14.65 13.46 3.61
CA VAL A 69 14.19 14.26 2.47
C VAL A 69 14.77 13.77 1.16
N PHE A 70 16.03 13.33 1.16
CA PHE A 70 16.69 12.74 0.00
C PHE A 70 17.36 11.41 0.38
N HIS A 71 17.26 10.41 -0.50
CA HIS A 71 17.99 9.16 -0.52
C HIS A 71 18.48 8.84 -1.95
N ASN A 72 19.72 8.38 -2.10
CA ASN A 72 20.28 7.87 -3.37
C ASN A 72 20.11 8.81 -4.59
N MET A 73 20.03 10.12 -4.37
CA MET A 73 19.81 11.07 -5.46
C MET A 73 21.01 11.06 -6.44
N PRO A 74 20.81 10.83 -7.75
CA PRO A 74 21.92 10.81 -8.71
C PRO A 74 22.40 12.22 -9.02
N ALA A 75 23.68 12.37 -9.36
CA ALA A 75 24.26 13.67 -9.70
C ALA A 75 23.49 14.41 -10.80
N GLN A 76 22.94 13.67 -11.76
CA GLN A 76 22.19 14.20 -12.90
C GLN A 76 20.79 14.71 -12.54
N ALA A 77 20.21 14.30 -11.39
CA ALA A 77 18.91 14.82 -10.94
C ALA A 77 18.97 16.26 -10.43
N GLY A 78 20.16 16.88 -10.45
CA GLY A 78 20.42 18.20 -9.88
C GLY A 78 20.42 18.18 -8.36
N GLY A 79 20.36 19.34 -7.72
CA GLY A 79 20.30 19.44 -6.26
C GLY A 79 21.64 19.37 -5.53
N THR A 80 22.75 19.06 -6.23
CA THR A 80 24.09 19.36 -5.72
C THR A 80 24.27 20.87 -5.59
N GLY A 81 24.64 21.33 -4.41
CA GLY A 81 24.86 22.74 -4.13
C GLY A 81 24.37 23.16 -2.74
N ARG A 82 24.15 24.48 -2.60
CA ARG A 82 23.71 25.10 -1.35
C ARG A 82 22.19 24.96 -1.19
N TRP A 83 21.78 24.55 0.02
CA TRP A 83 20.41 24.45 0.46
C TRP A 83 20.13 25.42 1.61
N ARG A 84 18.88 25.86 1.70
CA ARG A 84 18.35 26.71 2.76
C ARG A 84 17.16 26.01 3.41
N LEU A 85 17.28 25.72 4.71
CA LEU A 85 16.21 25.22 5.56
C LEU A 85 15.69 26.36 6.43
N ARG A 86 14.39 26.66 6.38
CA ARG A 86 13.71 27.68 7.20
C ARG A 86 12.53 27.05 7.94
N TRP A 87 12.18 27.57 9.11
CA TRP A 87 10.99 27.18 9.85
C TRP A 87 10.48 28.33 10.72
N GLN A 88 9.32 28.16 11.36
CA GLN A 88 8.82 29.04 12.42
C GLN A 88 8.70 28.27 13.73
N GLY A 89 8.75 28.96 14.87
CA GLY A 89 8.72 28.36 16.22
C GLY A 89 10.12 28.05 16.75
N THR A 90 10.25 27.77 18.04
CA THR A 90 11.55 27.59 18.68
C THR A 90 11.89 26.11 18.83
N CYS A 91 12.94 25.67 18.14
CA CYS A 91 13.44 24.30 18.17
C CYS A 91 14.93 24.25 17.81
N THR A 92 15.60 23.15 18.15
CA THR A 92 16.90 22.81 17.57
C THR A 92 16.74 21.73 16.51
N ILE A 93 17.41 21.90 15.37
CA ILE A 93 17.33 20.98 14.22
C ILE A 93 18.75 20.53 13.86
N ASP A 94 18.97 19.24 13.68
CA ASP A 94 20.17 18.70 13.04
C ASP A 94 19.92 18.39 11.58
N VAL A 95 20.93 18.63 10.76
CA VAL A 95 20.98 18.23 9.35
C VAL A 95 22.08 17.19 9.22
N ILE A 96 21.73 15.97 8.82
CA ILE A 96 22.67 14.87 8.58
C ILE A 96 22.83 14.67 7.07
N GLY A 97 24.06 14.43 6.63
CA GLY A 97 24.40 14.22 5.21
C GLY A 97 24.71 15.51 4.43
N GLY A 98 24.51 16.68 5.06
CA GLY A 98 24.99 17.97 4.56
C GLY A 98 26.38 18.34 5.09
N THR A 99 27.10 19.19 4.37
CA THR A 99 28.39 19.77 4.77
C THR A 99 28.28 21.30 4.86
N ASN A 100 29.35 21.98 5.32
CA ASN A 100 29.40 23.44 5.42
C ASN A 100 28.17 24.05 6.12
N ILE A 101 27.72 23.40 7.20
CA ILE A 101 26.49 23.74 7.92
C ILE A 101 26.67 25.08 8.65
N ASN A 102 25.86 26.08 8.30
CA ASN A 102 25.85 27.41 8.90
C ASN A 102 24.50 27.66 9.60
N ARG A 103 24.57 28.09 10.86
CA ARG A 103 23.45 28.32 11.78
C ARG A 103 23.45 29.74 12.36
N SER A 104 24.04 30.70 11.63
CA SER A 104 24.26 32.07 12.12
C SER A 104 22.98 32.90 12.22
N LEU A 105 21.90 32.50 11.53
CA LEU A 105 20.61 33.16 11.58
C LEU A 105 19.61 32.34 12.41
N PRO A 106 18.73 32.99 13.19
CA PRO A 106 17.66 32.29 13.88
C PRO A 106 16.73 31.64 12.87
N ASN A 107 16.22 30.44 13.19
CA ASN A 107 15.23 29.73 12.39
C ASN A 107 15.65 29.40 10.95
N GLU A 108 16.95 29.39 10.68
CA GLU A 108 17.49 29.17 9.35
C GLU A 108 18.82 28.40 9.39
N ILE A 109 18.95 27.41 8.52
CA ILE A 109 20.17 26.62 8.35
C ILE A 109 20.54 26.60 6.87
N TYR A 110 21.80 26.92 6.58
CA TYR A 110 22.40 26.70 5.27
C TYR A 110 23.30 25.47 5.33
N PHE A 111 23.25 24.61 4.32
CA PHE A 111 24.16 23.47 4.19
C PHE A 111 24.40 23.16 2.72
N ASP A 112 25.51 22.49 2.43
CA ASP A 112 25.84 21.98 1.10
C ASP A 112 25.47 20.51 1.04
N PHE A 113 24.94 20.09 -0.10
CA PHE A 113 24.62 18.71 -0.40
C PHE A 113 25.24 18.34 -1.74
N THR A 114 25.74 17.11 -1.85
CA THR A 114 26.29 16.56 -3.09
C THR A 114 25.53 15.30 -3.45
N ALA A 115 24.73 15.36 -4.51
CA ALA A 115 24.06 14.21 -5.08
C ALA A 115 25.09 13.33 -5.82
N ASN A 116 25.20 12.06 -5.44
CA ASN A 116 26.17 11.12 -6.02
C ASN A 116 25.61 9.69 -6.22
N GLY A 117 24.30 9.51 -6.07
CA GLY A 117 23.62 8.22 -6.20
C GLY A 117 23.60 7.38 -4.91
N SER A 118 24.34 7.77 -3.87
CA SER A 118 24.34 7.10 -2.56
C SER A 118 24.16 8.06 -1.38
N SER A 119 24.18 9.37 -1.62
CA SER A 119 24.00 10.44 -0.65
C SER A 119 22.56 10.52 -0.12
N TRP A 120 22.40 10.94 1.13
CA TRP A 120 21.08 11.20 1.76
C TRP A 120 21.09 12.48 2.58
N VAL A 121 19.91 13.02 2.87
CA VAL A 121 19.72 14.12 3.83
C VAL A 121 18.62 13.76 4.82
N ASP A 122 18.96 13.73 6.10
CA ASP A 122 17.98 13.62 7.19
C ASP A 122 17.89 14.95 7.95
N ILE A 123 16.66 15.33 8.28
CA ILE A 123 16.34 16.46 9.17
C ILE A 123 15.87 15.88 10.50
N ILE A 124 16.51 16.29 11.58
CA ILE A 124 16.21 15.80 12.92
C ILE A 124 15.84 16.96 13.84
N VAL A 125 14.59 17.06 14.27
CA VAL A 125 14.15 18.06 15.26
C VAL A 125 14.44 17.50 16.65
N ARG A 126 15.39 18.12 17.37
CA ARG A 126 15.95 17.64 18.64
C ARG A 126 15.20 18.17 19.86
N THR A 127 14.81 19.44 19.82
CA THR A 127 14.04 20.09 20.89
C THR A 127 12.88 20.85 20.28
N ILE A 128 11.77 21.00 21.02
CA ILE A 128 10.70 21.94 20.72
C ILE A 128 10.46 22.70 22.01
N ASP A 129 10.64 24.02 21.98
CA ASP A 129 10.33 24.89 23.11
C ASP A 129 8.86 25.33 23.02
N PRO A 130 7.99 24.91 23.96
CA PRO A 130 6.58 25.31 23.95
C PRO A 130 6.37 26.82 24.10
N ALA A 131 7.28 27.54 24.78
CA ALA A 131 7.16 28.97 25.06
C ALA A 131 7.46 29.83 23.82
N GLY A 132 8.40 29.40 22.98
CA GLY A 132 8.73 30.04 21.71
C GLY A 132 7.79 29.70 20.54
N GLY A 133 6.75 28.92 20.81
CA GLY A 133 5.73 28.52 19.84
C GLY A 133 6.10 27.27 19.04
N GLN A 134 5.07 26.53 18.62
CA GLN A 134 5.21 25.26 17.91
C GLN A 134 5.89 25.41 16.55
N ILE A 135 6.70 24.41 16.21
CA ILE A 135 7.35 24.29 14.90
C ILE A 135 6.32 24.17 13.78
N ARG A 136 6.48 24.97 12.73
CA ARG A 136 5.60 24.98 11.56
C ARG A 136 6.29 25.62 10.35
N ASN A 137 5.67 25.53 9.18
CA ASN A 137 6.12 26.16 7.94
C ASN A 137 7.57 25.76 7.59
N ILE A 138 7.87 24.47 7.67
CA ILE A 138 9.22 23.96 7.39
C ILE A 138 9.45 24.02 5.87
N ARG A 139 10.50 24.73 5.46
CA ARG A 139 10.83 24.99 4.05
C ARG A 139 12.26 24.60 3.76
N LEU A 140 12.45 23.64 2.87
CA LEU A 140 13.75 23.25 2.34
C LEU A 140 13.81 23.61 0.85
N ASN A 141 14.70 24.54 0.49
CA ASN A 141 14.83 25.03 -0.88
C ASN A 141 16.28 24.96 -1.36
N HIS A 142 16.48 24.46 -2.59
CA HIS A 142 17.77 24.55 -3.27
C HIS A 142 18.06 26.00 -3.66
N ARG A 143 19.33 26.39 -3.77
CA ARG A 143 19.75 27.76 -4.16
C ARG A 143 19.07 28.25 -5.43
N ASP A 144 18.98 27.40 -6.44
CA ASP A 144 18.36 27.77 -7.73
C ASP A 144 16.86 28.04 -7.62
N ASP A 145 16.20 27.50 -6.59
CA ASP A 145 14.77 27.63 -6.37
C ASP A 145 14.44 28.77 -5.38
N TRP A 146 15.43 29.53 -4.86
CA TRP A 146 15.17 30.61 -3.89
C TRP A 146 14.26 31.72 -4.42
N PRO A 147 14.45 32.25 -5.64
CA PRO A 147 13.55 33.27 -6.17
C PRO A 147 12.10 32.77 -6.25
N ASP A 148 11.89 31.53 -6.69
CA ASP A 148 10.57 30.90 -6.73
C ASP A 148 9.99 30.69 -5.33
N ALA A 149 10.83 30.26 -4.37
CA ALA A 149 10.42 30.06 -2.98
C ALA A 149 9.99 31.36 -2.30
N ASP A 150 10.69 32.46 -2.56
CA ASP A 150 10.40 33.77 -1.96
C ASP A 150 9.17 34.42 -2.60
N ARG A 151 8.83 34.06 -3.84
CA ARG A 151 7.55 34.38 -4.50
C ARG A 151 6.39 33.47 -4.09
N GLY A 152 6.65 32.42 -3.32
CA GLY A 152 5.63 31.45 -2.90
C GLY A 152 5.19 30.47 -3.98
N ALA A 153 6.02 30.22 -5.00
CA ALA A 153 5.71 29.23 -6.02
C ALA A 153 5.61 27.81 -5.42
N ILE A 154 4.65 27.04 -5.94
CA ILE A 154 4.38 25.66 -5.48
C ILE A 154 5.33 24.68 -6.17
N PHE A 155 5.35 24.71 -7.51
CA PHE A 155 6.04 23.76 -8.35
C PHE A 155 7.34 24.32 -8.91
N ARG A 156 8.34 23.46 -9.05
CA ARG A 156 9.62 23.83 -9.69
C ARG A 156 9.39 24.04 -11.18
N SER A 157 10.00 25.08 -11.74
CA SER A 157 9.95 25.39 -13.18
C SER A 157 10.33 24.20 -14.05
N GLN A 158 11.42 23.52 -13.70
CA GLN A 158 11.88 22.31 -14.38
C GLN A 158 10.83 21.18 -14.38
N TYR A 159 10.05 21.04 -13.30
CA TYR A 159 8.99 20.04 -13.22
C TYR A 159 7.81 20.39 -14.11
N LEU A 160 7.42 21.67 -14.11
CA LEU A 160 6.40 22.18 -15.01
C LEU A 160 6.77 21.95 -16.47
N ASP A 161 8.04 22.15 -16.85
CA ASP A 161 8.52 21.93 -18.21
C ASP A 161 8.44 20.45 -18.63
N THR A 162 8.59 19.51 -17.69
CA THR A 162 8.45 18.07 -17.98
C THR A 162 7.01 17.67 -18.24
N VAL A 163 6.04 18.21 -17.49
CA VAL A 163 4.63 17.80 -17.64
C VAL A 163 3.81 18.72 -18.56
N ARG A 164 4.41 19.82 -19.04
CA ARG A 164 3.81 20.70 -20.04
C ARG A 164 3.68 19.99 -21.39
N GLY A 165 2.57 20.23 -22.09
CA GLY A 165 2.29 19.67 -23.41
C GLY A 165 1.50 18.36 -23.37
N PHE A 166 1.40 17.70 -22.21
CA PHE A 166 0.46 16.59 -22.02
C PHE A 166 -0.98 17.10 -21.99
N GLY A 167 -1.88 16.38 -22.66
CA GLY A 167 -3.30 16.74 -22.72
C GLY A 167 -4.02 16.58 -21.38
N ALA A 168 -3.62 15.58 -20.59
CA ALA A 168 -4.12 15.35 -19.24
C ALA A 168 -3.00 14.89 -18.29
N LEU A 169 -3.15 15.15 -17.00
CA LEU A 169 -2.29 14.61 -15.94
C LEU A 169 -3.08 13.61 -15.11
N ARG A 170 -2.58 12.38 -14.96
CA ARG A 170 -3.20 11.30 -14.19
C ARG A 170 -2.54 11.17 -12.81
N PHE A 171 -3.38 11.25 -11.76
CA PHE A 171 -2.98 11.29 -10.35
C PHE A 171 -3.41 10.03 -9.58
N ASP A 172 -2.80 8.89 -9.85
CA ASP A 172 -3.02 7.67 -9.05
C ASP A 172 -2.02 7.55 -7.89
N GLU A 173 -0.73 7.80 -8.16
CA GLU A 173 0.31 7.72 -7.13
C GLU A 173 0.31 8.92 -6.19
N TRP A 174 -0.06 10.11 -6.68
CA TRP A 174 -0.17 11.30 -5.84
C TRP A 174 -1.34 11.22 -4.83
N VAL A 175 -2.35 10.40 -5.11
CA VAL A 175 -3.44 10.08 -4.17
C VAL A 175 -3.04 8.94 -3.21
N GLY A 176 -1.87 8.33 -3.42
CA GLY A 176 -1.35 7.27 -2.55
C GLY A 176 -2.03 5.92 -2.73
N ILE A 177 -2.76 5.68 -3.83
CA ILE A 177 -3.54 4.44 -4.01
C ILE A 177 -2.62 3.21 -4.08
N LEU A 178 -1.42 3.36 -4.65
CA LEU A 178 -0.49 2.26 -4.90
C LEU A 178 0.56 2.01 -3.80
N THR A 179 0.40 2.60 -2.62
CA THR A 179 1.29 2.35 -1.48
C THR A 179 0.81 1.17 -0.65
N SER A 180 1.65 0.65 0.27
CA SER A 180 1.28 -0.44 1.18
C SER A 180 0.03 -0.13 2.02
N ALA A 181 -0.60 -1.17 2.58
CA ALA A 181 -1.78 -1.03 3.44
C ALA A 181 -1.54 -0.07 4.63
N ASP A 182 -0.29 0.03 5.09
CA ASP A 182 0.13 0.89 6.18
C ASP A 182 0.45 2.34 5.75
N GLN A 183 0.51 2.62 4.43
CA GLN A 183 1.03 3.89 3.91
C GLN A 183 0.16 4.64 2.91
N GLY A 184 -1.03 4.17 2.49
CA GLY A 184 -1.87 5.03 1.61
C GLY A 184 -3.32 4.65 1.39
N GLY A 185 -3.76 4.45 0.14
CA GLY A 185 -5.12 4.74 -0.36
C GLY A 185 -6.31 4.05 0.33
N LEU A 186 -6.07 3.04 1.17
CA LEU A 186 -7.11 2.46 2.05
C LEU A 186 -7.32 3.26 3.36
N ARG A 187 -6.41 4.17 3.71
CA ARG A 187 -6.47 5.03 4.90
C ARG A 187 -7.23 6.31 4.66
N ILE A 188 -7.28 6.77 3.40
CA ILE A 188 -8.05 7.95 3.00
C ILE A 188 -9.49 7.49 2.74
N THR A 189 -10.33 7.55 3.77
CA THR A 189 -11.68 6.98 3.76
C THR A 189 -12.76 8.06 3.75
N ASN A 190 -12.63 9.08 4.60
CA ASN A 190 -13.57 10.19 4.70
C ASN A 190 -12.92 11.51 4.27
N TRP A 191 -13.70 12.57 4.10
CA TRP A 191 -13.19 13.86 3.65
C TRP A 191 -12.11 14.44 4.56
N ALA A 192 -12.25 14.29 5.88
CA ALA A 192 -11.31 14.82 6.86
C ALA A 192 -9.96 14.09 6.87
N SER A 193 -9.90 12.86 6.33
CA SER A 193 -8.67 12.06 6.27
C SER A 193 -7.72 12.40 5.12
N ARG A 194 -8.13 13.27 4.18
CA ARG A 194 -7.28 13.70 3.04
C ARG A 194 -6.16 14.63 3.50
N ALA A 195 -5.09 14.74 2.70
CA ALA A 195 -4.10 15.80 2.93
C ALA A 195 -4.64 17.19 2.57
N LEU A 196 -4.18 18.18 3.32
CA LEU A 196 -4.49 19.60 3.13
C LEU A 196 -3.24 20.37 2.65
N PRO A 197 -3.39 21.46 1.89
CA PRO A 197 -2.27 22.33 1.50
C PRO A 197 -1.38 22.80 2.67
N THR A 198 -1.99 22.90 3.85
CA THR A 198 -1.37 23.30 5.11
C THR A 198 -0.57 22.21 5.81
N ASP A 199 -0.69 20.94 5.41
CA ASP A 199 0.05 19.85 6.03
C ASP A 199 1.55 20.01 5.78
N GLU A 200 2.39 19.67 6.75
CA GLU A 200 3.84 19.90 6.65
C GLU A 200 4.49 18.98 5.60
N ILE A 201 3.97 17.77 5.43
CA ILE A 201 4.53 16.74 4.54
C ILE A 201 3.41 15.99 3.80
N PHE A 202 3.58 15.74 2.50
CA PHE A 202 2.63 15.02 1.64
C PHE A 202 3.03 13.56 1.41
N HIS A 203 3.61 12.90 2.41
CA HIS A 203 4.26 11.60 2.22
C HIS A 203 3.34 10.45 1.78
N ARG A 204 2.01 10.59 1.96
CA ARG A 204 0.99 9.60 1.51
C ARG A 204 0.07 10.12 0.41
N PHE A 205 -0.11 11.44 0.33
CA PHE A 205 -1.19 12.05 -0.43
C PHE A 205 -0.86 13.52 -0.71
N VAL A 206 -0.82 13.92 -1.97
CA VAL A 206 -0.74 15.33 -2.38
C VAL A 206 -2.15 15.92 -2.36
N PRO A 207 -2.38 17.09 -1.76
CA PRO A 207 -3.72 17.68 -1.69
C PRO A 207 -4.33 17.87 -3.09
N TYR A 208 -5.63 17.64 -3.20
CA TYR A 208 -6.39 17.84 -4.45
C TYR A 208 -6.22 19.26 -5.01
N GLU A 209 -6.10 20.25 -4.12
CA GLU A 209 -5.86 21.64 -4.47
C GLU A 209 -4.54 21.83 -5.24
N TRP A 210 -3.50 21.09 -4.87
CA TRP A 210 -2.20 21.16 -5.55
C TRP A 210 -2.22 20.40 -6.86
N MET A 211 -2.91 19.25 -6.93
CA MET A 211 -3.11 18.54 -8.20
C MET A 211 -3.83 19.43 -9.24
N ALA A 212 -4.91 20.10 -8.84
CA ALA A 212 -5.63 21.05 -9.70
C ALA A 212 -4.76 22.26 -10.07
N ALA A 213 -3.99 22.81 -9.13
CA ALA A 213 -3.05 23.89 -9.40
C ALA A 213 -2.00 23.51 -10.46
N LEU A 214 -1.48 22.27 -10.42
CA LEU A 214 -0.55 21.77 -11.42
C LEU A 214 -1.20 21.74 -12.81
N CYS A 215 -2.38 21.12 -12.93
CA CYS A 215 -3.14 21.06 -14.19
C CYS A 215 -3.40 22.46 -14.77
N ASN A 216 -3.84 23.41 -13.93
CA ASN A 216 -4.09 24.79 -14.35
C ASN A 216 -2.80 25.49 -14.82
N GLN A 217 -1.68 25.28 -14.11
CA GLN A 217 -0.42 25.95 -14.43
C GLN A 217 0.23 25.45 -15.72
N VAL A 218 0.07 24.16 -16.06
CA VAL A 218 0.61 23.61 -17.32
C VAL A 218 -0.42 23.55 -18.44
N GLY A 219 -1.66 23.88 -18.13
CA GLY A 219 -2.76 23.85 -19.06
C GLY A 219 -3.09 22.45 -19.55
N ALA A 220 -3.25 21.50 -18.62
CA ALA A 220 -3.66 20.13 -18.88
C ALA A 220 -5.03 19.83 -18.24
N ASP A 221 -5.76 18.86 -18.79
CA ASP A 221 -6.93 18.28 -18.15
C ASP A 221 -6.52 17.47 -16.90
N MET A 222 -7.49 17.22 -16.03
CA MET A 222 -7.25 16.48 -14.79
C MET A 222 -7.79 15.07 -14.91
N TRP A 223 -6.95 14.05 -14.70
CA TRP A 223 -7.39 12.67 -14.51
C TRP A 223 -7.12 12.24 -13.07
N LEU A 224 -8.18 12.21 -12.26
CA LEU A 224 -8.11 11.96 -10.84
C LEU A 224 -8.58 10.55 -10.49
N CYS A 225 -7.70 9.75 -9.87
CA CYS A 225 -8.09 8.49 -9.27
C CYS A 225 -8.47 8.73 -7.81
N LEU A 226 -9.63 8.27 -7.35
CA LEU A 226 -10.07 8.44 -5.97
C LEU A 226 -9.67 7.26 -5.08
N PRO A 227 -9.43 7.49 -3.77
CA PRO A 227 -9.04 6.42 -2.84
C PRO A 227 -10.03 5.25 -2.83
N THR A 228 -9.52 4.03 -2.75
CA THR A 228 -10.34 2.82 -2.87
C THR A 228 -11.38 2.69 -1.74
N ALA A 229 -11.00 3.04 -0.50
CA ALA A 229 -11.89 2.95 0.65
C ALA A 229 -12.67 4.26 0.91
N ALA A 230 -12.70 5.18 -0.07
CA ALA A 230 -13.40 6.45 0.07
C ALA A 230 -14.92 6.28 0.16
N THR A 231 -15.51 7.03 1.08
CA THR A 231 -16.95 7.15 1.31
C THR A 231 -17.62 8.02 0.25
N ASP A 232 -18.95 7.86 0.10
CA ASP A 232 -19.73 8.68 -0.84
C ASP A 232 -19.69 10.17 -0.49
N ASP A 233 -19.55 10.50 0.79
CA ASP A 233 -19.35 11.88 1.24
C ASP A 233 -18.02 12.46 0.75
N HIS A 234 -16.95 11.68 0.83
CA HIS A 234 -15.66 12.07 0.25
C HIS A 234 -15.79 12.33 -1.26
N PHE A 235 -16.52 11.49 -1.99
CA PHE A 235 -16.76 11.71 -3.43
C PHE A 235 -17.50 13.03 -3.71
N ARG A 236 -18.59 13.32 -2.98
CA ARG A 236 -19.36 14.56 -3.16
C ARG A 236 -18.54 15.81 -2.84
N GLN A 237 -17.78 15.78 -1.75
CA GLN A 237 -16.94 16.92 -1.35
C GLN A 237 -15.77 17.12 -2.33
N CYS A 238 -15.14 16.03 -2.80
CA CYS A 238 -14.11 16.09 -3.84
C CYS A 238 -14.66 16.66 -5.14
N ALA A 239 -15.83 16.18 -5.61
CA ALA A 239 -16.49 16.69 -6.80
C ALA A 239 -16.77 18.20 -6.70
N THR A 240 -17.21 18.68 -5.53
CA THR A 240 -17.50 20.10 -5.28
C THR A 240 -16.23 20.95 -5.34
N LEU A 241 -15.16 20.48 -4.70
CA LEU A 241 -13.85 21.14 -4.72
C LEU A 241 -13.30 21.21 -6.14
N ILE A 242 -13.24 20.09 -6.86
CA ILE A 242 -12.65 20.03 -8.20
C ILE A 242 -13.47 20.82 -9.22
N ARG A 243 -14.81 20.86 -9.09
CA ARG A 243 -15.65 21.72 -9.95
C ARG A 243 -15.27 23.19 -9.85
N THR A 244 -14.89 23.62 -8.65
CA THR A 244 -14.45 25.01 -8.38
C THR A 244 -13.04 25.26 -8.88
N LEU A 245 -12.13 24.30 -8.69
CA LEU A 245 -10.71 24.47 -9.01
C LEU A 245 -10.34 24.20 -10.46
N MET A 246 -11.17 23.47 -11.20
CA MET A 246 -10.96 23.14 -12.62
C MET A 246 -12.04 23.81 -13.47
N PRO A 247 -11.90 25.11 -13.83
CA PRO A 247 -12.87 25.82 -14.65
C PRO A 247 -12.79 25.38 -16.13
N ALA A 248 -13.82 25.73 -16.89
CA ALA A 248 -13.83 25.54 -18.34
C ALA A 248 -12.62 26.24 -19.01
N PRO A 249 -12.09 25.69 -20.12
CA PRO A 249 -12.58 24.53 -20.87
C PRO A 249 -11.99 23.18 -20.40
N ARG A 250 -11.37 23.10 -19.21
CA ARG A 250 -10.67 21.88 -18.77
C ARG A 250 -11.61 20.72 -18.51
N HIS A 251 -11.24 19.55 -19.01
CA HIS A 251 -11.92 18.29 -18.73
C HIS A 251 -11.41 17.68 -17.43
N VAL A 252 -12.29 16.92 -16.76
CA VAL A 252 -12.00 16.17 -15.54
C VAL A 252 -12.42 14.72 -15.75
N TYR A 253 -11.45 13.82 -15.80
CA TYR A 253 -11.61 12.38 -15.83
C TYR A 253 -11.53 11.86 -14.39
N VAL A 254 -12.62 11.32 -13.85
CA VAL A 254 -12.67 10.78 -12.47
C VAL A 254 -12.77 9.26 -12.49
N GLU A 255 -11.85 8.61 -11.80
CA GLU A 255 -11.71 7.16 -11.75
C GLU A 255 -11.83 6.68 -10.30
N TYR A 256 -12.62 5.63 -10.05
CA TYR A 256 -12.62 4.98 -8.74
C TYR A 256 -11.39 4.07 -8.64
N SER A 257 -10.47 4.34 -7.71
CA SER A 257 -9.27 3.53 -7.48
C SER A 257 -8.37 3.36 -8.74
N THR A 258 -7.37 2.49 -8.67
CA THR A 258 -6.63 1.95 -9.82
C THR A 258 -6.08 0.56 -9.50
N LYS A 259 -5.68 -0.23 -10.51
CA LYS A 259 -5.18 -1.62 -10.39
C LYS A 259 -5.97 -2.53 -9.43
N THR A 260 -7.30 -2.43 -9.41
CA THR A 260 -8.18 -3.25 -8.55
C THR A 260 -8.22 -4.74 -8.92
N TRP A 261 -7.37 -5.15 -9.86
CA TRP A 261 -7.18 -6.51 -10.35
C TRP A 261 -5.80 -7.09 -10.00
N ASP A 262 -4.85 -6.27 -9.52
CA ASP A 262 -3.47 -6.69 -9.29
C ASP A 262 -3.28 -7.23 -7.86
N PHE A 263 -3.46 -8.54 -7.70
CA PHE A 263 -3.31 -9.21 -6.40
C PHE A 263 -1.84 -9.43 -5.98
N SER A 264 -0.85 -9.10 -6.82
CA SER A 264 0.57 -9.40 -6.58
C SER A 264 1.28 -8.49 -5.57
N GLY A 265 0.58 -7.46 -5.08
CA GLY A 265 1.12 -6.53 -4.08
C GLY A 265 0.30 -5.27 -3.85
N THR A 266 -0.88 -5.15 -4.47
CA THR A 266 -1.72 -3.95 -4.33
C THR A 266 -2.87 -4.18 -3.33
N PRO A 267 -2.94 -3.43 -2.21
CA PRO A 267 -3.98 -3.64 -1.19
C PRO A 267 -5.41 -3.45 -1.69
N GLN A 268 -5.61 -2.62 -2.71
CA GLN A 268 -6.93 -2.28 -3.23
C GLN A 268 -7.61 -3.40 -4.02
N ALA A 269 -6.85 -4.27 -4.70
CA ALA A 269 -7.41 -5.46 -5.34
C ALA A 269 -7.98 -6.42 -4.30
N HIS A 270 -7.21 -6.65 -3.23
CA HIS A 270 -7.63 -7.44 -2.07
C HIS A 270 -8.85 -6.84 -1.38
N TYR A 271 -8.86 -5.52 -1.17
CA TYR A 271 -10.02 -4.81 -0.62
C TYR A 271 -11.28 -4.99 -1.49
N CYS A 272 -11.19 -4.80 -2.81
CA CYS A 272 -12.34 -4.98 -3.69
C CYS A 272 -12.86 -6.43 -3.68
N ALA A 273 -11.96 -7.41 -3.60
CA ALA A 273 -12.35 -8.81 -3.49
C ALA A 273 -13.04 -9.10 -2.15
N GLU A 274 -12.48 -8.64 -1.04
CA GLU A 274 -13.08 -8.79 0.29
C GLU A 274 -14.48 -8.17 0.34
N GLN A 275 -14.61 -6.91 -0.06
CA GLN A 275 -15.89 -6.23 -0.06
C GLN A 275 -16.90 -6.86 -1.04
N GLY A 276 -16.44 -7.33 -2.21
CA GLY A 276 -17.27 -8.07 -3.16
C GLY A 276 -17.82 -9.38 -2.57
N ARG A 277 -17.01 -10.14 -1.83
CA ARG A 277 -17.47 -11.36 -1.15
C ARG A 277 -18.50 -11.05 -0.08
N LEU A 278 -18.27 -10.01 0.72
CA LEU A 278 -19.21 -9.59 1.75
C LEU A 278 -20.55 -9.13 1.16
N ALA A 279 -20.48 -8.34 0.08
CA ALA A 279 -21.64 -7.83 -0.64
C ALA A 279 -22.49 -8.94 -1.28
N PHE A 280 -21.86 -9.74 -2.15
CA PHE A 280 -22.58 -10.67 -3.01
C PHE A 280 -22.71 -12.07 -2.40
N GLY A 281 -21.95 -12.37 -1.33
CA GLY A 281 -21.91 -13.65 -0.60
C GLY A 281 -21.66 -14.84 -1.50
N THR A 282 -20.76 -14.64 -2.47
CA THR A 282 -20.28 -15.64 -3.41
C THR A 282 -18.78 -15.40 -3.62
N ALA A 283 -18.01 -16.47 -3.80
CA ALA A 283 -16.61 -16.41 -4.20
C ALA A 283 -16.47 -16.97 -5.62
N THR A 284 -16.95 -16.21 -6.62
CA THR A 284 -16.99 -16.64 -8.03
C THR A 284 -15.66 -16.39 -8.75
N GLY A 285 -14.75 -15.62 -8.15
CA GLY A 285 -13.56 -15.11 -8.81
C GLY A 285 -13.81 -13.84 -9.64
N SER A 286 -15.05 -13.33 -9.66
CA SER A 286 -15.44 -12.07 -10.33
C SER A 286 -15.98 -11.02 -9.38
N GLU A 287 -16.09 -11.32 -8.09
CA GLU A 287 -16.72 -10.44 -7.11
C GLU A 287 -16.00 -9.10 -6.94
N PHE A 288 -14.68 -9.06 -7.11
CA PHE A 288 -13.90 -7.82 -7.03
C PHE A 288 -14.20 -6.87 -8.19
N ARG A 289 -14.42 -7.40 -9.40
CA ARG A 289 -14.81 -6.61 -10.58
C ARG A 289 -16.23 -6.08 -10.45
N ASN A 290 -17.14 -6.90 -9.90
CA ASN A 290 -18.52 -6.49 -9.63
C ASN A 290 -18.58 -5.41 -8.53
N TRP A 291 -17.79 -5.56 -7.45
CA TRP A 291 -17.65 -4.53 -6.42
C TRP A 291 -17.08 -3.24 -6.99
N TYR A 292 -16.04 -3.37 -7.82
CA TYR A 292 -15.42 -2.25 -8.52
C TYR A 292 -16.42 -1.50 -9.41
N GLY A 293 -17.18 -2.22 -10.25
CA GLY A 293 -18.23 -1.64 -11.10
C GLY A 293 -19.32 -0.94 -10.29
N MET A 294 -19.78 -1.55 -9.19
CA MET A 294 -20.75 -0.92 -8.28
C MET A 294 -20.21 0.36 -7.64
N ARG A 295 -19.01 0.34 -7.05
CA ARG A 295 -18.43 1.52 -6.40
C ARG A 295 -18.09 2.63 -7.41
N ALA A 296 -17.62 2.29 -8.60
CA ALA A 296 -17.43 3.26 -9.68
C ALA A 296 -18.74 3.93 -10.11
N THR A 297 -19.84 3.16 -10.14
CA THR A 297 -21.20 3.69 -10.41
C THR A 297 -21.64 4.67 -9.32
N GLN A 298 -21.46 4.34 -8.04
CA GLN A 298 -21.82 5.22 -6.93
C GLN A 298 -20.96 6.51 -6.92
N MET A 299 -19.67 6.40 -7.23
CA MET A 299 -18.80 7.56 -7.45
C MET A 299 -19.32 8.43 -8.60
N ALA A 300 -19.62 7.84 -9.77
CA ALA A 300 -20.13 8.57 -10.92
C ALA A 300 -21.45 9.30 -10.60
N GLN A 301 -22.37 8.66 -9.88
CA GLN A 301 -23.61 9.29 -9.41
C GLN A 301 -23.34 10.48 -8.48
N ALA A 302 -22.44 10.34 -7.50
CA ALA A 302 -22.08 11.42 -6.60
C ALA A 302 -21.47 12.62 -7.33
N TRP A 303 -20.61 12.36 -8.32
CA TRP A 303 -20.00 13.42 -9.13
C TRP A 303 -21.02 14.10 -10.05
N ARG A 304 -21.88 13.34 -10.74
CA ARG A 304 -22.95 13.90 -11.59
C ARG A 304 -23.98 14.69 -10.80
N ALA A 305 -24.28 14.30 -9.56
CA ALA A 305 -25.15 15.10 -8.68
C ALA A 305 -24.58 16.50 -8.42
N VAL A 306 -23.25 16.64 -8.38
CA VAL A 306 -22.57 17.93 -8.16
C VAL A 306 -22.34 18.67 -9.47
N TRP A 307 -21.98 17.99 -10.56
CA TRP A 307 -21.60 18.62 -11.83
C TRP A 307 -22.77 18.82 -12.80
N GLY A 308 -23.89 18.12 -12.59
CA GLY A 308 -25.04 18.15 -13.48
C GLY A 308 -24.69 17.65 -14.88
N ASN A 309 -25.11 18.40 -15.90
CA ASN A 309 -24.89 18.07 -17.31
C ASN A 309 -23.60 18.70 -17.90
N ASP A 310 -22.65 19.09 -17.05
CA ASP A 310 -21.37 19.65 -17.51
C ASP A 310 -20.58 18.58 -18.27
N THR A 311 -20.45 18.76 -19.59
CA THR A 311 -19.81 17.82 -20.52
C THR A 311 -18.29 17.69 -20.33
N ARG A 312 -17.71 18.50 -19.42
CA ARG A 312 -16.29 18.39 -19.04
C ARG A 312 -16.03 17.26 -18.07
N LEU A 313 -17.06 16.72 -17.40
CA LEU A 313 -16.91 15.57 -16.51
C LEU A 313 -16.94 14.27 -17.31
N HIS A 314 -15.93 13.44 -17.10
CA HIS A 314 -15.79 12.10 -17.67
C HIS A 314 -15.60 11.11 -16.53
N THR A 315 -16.53 10.20 -16.34
CA THR A 315 -16.45 9.15 -15.32
C THR A 315 -15.83 7.89 -15.92
N VAL A 316 -14.86 7.32 -15.20
CA VAL A 316 -13.90 6.36 -15.76
C VAL A 316 -13.92 5.04 -14.99
N VAL A 317 -13.90 3.93 -15.73
CA VAL A 317 -13.52 2.61 -15.22
C VAL A 317 -12.30 2.08 -15.95
N GLN A 318 -11.52 1.25 -15.27
CA GLN A 318 -10.36 0.57 -15.84
C GLN A 318 -10.56 -0.96 -15.88
N HIS A 319 -9.96 -1.61 -16.87
CA HIS A 319 -9.94 -3.06 -17.03
C HIS A 319 -8.56 -3.59 -17.45
N GLN A 320 -8.26 -4.83 -17.08
CA GLN A 320 -7.01 -5.49 -17.43
C GLN A 320 -7.11 -6.09 -18.85
N ALA A 321 -6.18 -5.72 -19.73
CA ALA A 321 -6.30 -6.01 -21.17
C ALA A 321 -6.24 -7.50 -21.56
N ASP A 322 -5.57 -8.35 -20.80
CA ASP A 322 -5.49 -9.80 -20.98
C ASP A 322 -6.77 -10.54 -20.57
N TRP A 323 -7.66 -9.93 -19.79
CA TRP A 323 -8.90 -10.55 -19.32
C TRP A 323 -10.11 -10.21 -20.21
N VAL A 324 -9.98 -10.50 -21.50
CA VAL A 324 -11.06 -10.30 -22.49
C VAL A 324 -12.34 -11.01 -22.05
N GLY A 325 -13.47 -10.29 -22.04
CA GLY A 325 -14.77 -10.74 -21.53
C GLY A 325 -15.01 -10.38 -20.06
N GLY A 326 -13.95 -10.14 -19.28
CA GLY A 326 -14.04 -9.77 -17.88
C GLY A 326 -14.60 -8.36 -17.65
N GLU A 327 -14.56 -7.49 -18.67
CA GLU A 327 -15.14 -6.15 -18.62
C GLU A 327 -16.66 -6.17 -18.37
N ALA A 328 -17.35 -7.25 -18.75
CA ALA A 328 -18.78 -7.41 -18.46
C ALA A 328 -19.07 -7.43 -16.94
N ASP A 329 -18.16 -7.99 -16.13
CA ASP A 329 -18.26 -7.96 -14.66
C ASP A 329 -18.20 -6.54 -14.08
N ILE A 330 -17.65 -5.59 -14.84
CA ILE A 330 -17.52 -4.18 -14.44
C ILE A 330 -18.65 -3.34 -15.04
N LEU A 331 -18.88 -3.46 -16.35
CA LEU A 331 -19.81 -2.62 -17.10
C LEU A 331 -21.28 -3.01 -16.87
N VAL A 332 -21.53 -4.29 -16.58
CA VAL A 332 -22.88 -4.81 -16.26
C VAL A 332 -23.01 -5.08 -14.77
N ALA A 333 -21.95 -5.54 -14.11
CA ALA A 333 -21.95 -5.95 -12.69
C ALA A 333 -23.10 -6.91 -12.32
N PRO A 334 -23.18 -8.10 -12.97
CA PRO A 334 -24.28 -9.04 -12.80
C PRO A 334 -24.51 -9.48 -11.35
N LEU A 335 -23.46 -9.62 -10.53
CA LEU A 335 -23.63 -10.00 -9.13
C LEU A 335 -24.34 -8.91 -8.32
N TRP A 336 -24.11 -7.64 -8.63
CA TRP A 336 -24.86 -6.54 -8.01
C TRP A 336 -26.29 -6.48 -8.53
N ARG A 337 -26.48 -6.62 -9.85
CA ARG A 337 -27.81 -6.66 -10.48
C ARG A 337 -28.70 -7.71 -9.83
N ASP A 338 -28.19 -8.93 -9.71
CA ASP A 338 -28.97 -10.10 -9.27
C ASP A 338 -29.22 -10.08 -7.75
N ARG A 339 -28.43 -9.31 -6.99
CA ARG A 339 -28.53 -9.19 -5.52
C ARG A 339 -29.07 -7.83 -5.06
N SER A 340 -29.51 -6.98 -5.98
CA SER A 340 -29.92 -5.62 -5.68
C SER A 340 -31.00 -5.55 -4.60
N GLY A 341 -30.86 -4.63 -3.65
CA GLY A 341 -31.80 -4.46 -2.53
C GLY A 341 -31.73 -5.56 -1.46
N THR A 342 -30.90 -6.60 -1.65
CA THR A 342 -30.63 -7.61 -0.62
C THR A 342 -29.34 -7.29 0.14
N ARG A 343 -29.23 -7.73 1.41
CA ARG A 343 -28.03 -7.55 2.23
C ARG A 343 -27.55 -6.09 2.39
N GLY A 344 -28.48 -5.13 2.33
CA GLY A 344 -28.15 -3.71 2.40
C GLY A 344 -27.45 -3.16 1.15
N LEU A 345 -27.43 -3.91 0.04
CA LEU A 345 -26.89 -3.42 -1.23
C LEU A 345 -27.76 -2.31 -1.83
N PRO A 346 -27.15 -1.31 -2.47
CA PRO A 346 -27.89 -0.25 -3.14
C PRO A 346 -28.73 -0.79 -4.30
N THR A 347 -29.76 -0.03 -4.66
CA THR A 347 -30.55 -0.27 -5.88
C THR A 347 -29.63 -0.26 -7.09
N TYR A 348 -29.78 -1.28 -7.94
CA TYR A 348 -28.93 -1.49 -9.09
C TYR A 348 -29.10 -0.37 -10.11
N VAL A 349 -27.96 0.14 -10.55
CA VAL A 349 -27.86 0.99 -11.73
C VAL A 349 -26.80 0.39 -12.60
N ALA A 350 -27.13 0.13 -13.86
CA ALA A 350 -26.19 -0.47 -14.80
C ALA A 350 -24.94 0.42 -14.91
N PRO A 351 -23.73 -0.06 -14.60
CA PRO A 351 -22.54 0.79 -14.59
C PRO A 351 -22.33 1.52 -15.92
N HIS A 352 -22.51 0.83 -17.04
CA HIS A 352 -22.42 1.42 -18.39
C HIS A 352 -23.43 2.55 -18.67
N SER A 353 -24.44 2.77 -17.83
CA SER A 353 -25.42 3.86 -18.01
C SER A 353 -24.98 5.20 -17.42
N VAL A 354 -23.96 5.20 -16.57
CA VAL A 354 -23.45 6.42 -15.92
C VAL A 354 -21.95 6.64 -16.11
N ILE A 355 -21.21 5.61 -16.53
CA ILE A 355 -19.77 5.68 -16.84
C ILE A 355 -19.55 6.13 -18.28
N ASP A 356 -18.69 7.13 -18.48
CA ASP A 356 -18.41 7.73 -19.81
C ASP A 356 -17.25 7.04 -20.55
N MET A 357 -16.27 6.52 -19.81
CA MET A 357 -15.03 6.02 -20.41
C MET A 357 -14.60 4.66 -19.83
N LEU A 358 -14.29 3.73 -20.73
CA LEU A 358 -13.55 2.50 -20.43
C LEU A 358 -12.07 2.76 -20.69
N THR A 359 -11.20 2.39 -19.77
CA THR A 359 -9.75 2.43 -19.97
C THR A 359 -9.16 1.05 -19.84
N VAL A 360 -8.16 0.75 -20.67
CA VAL A 360 -7.49 -0.55 -20.61
C VAL A 360 -5.98 -0.40 -20.48
N HIS A 361 -5.38 -1.39 -19.85
CA HIS A 361 -3.93 -1.51 -19.76
C HIS A 361 -3.31 -1.64 -21.16
N ALA A 362 -2.16 -1.02 -21.39
CA ALA A 362 -1.48 -1.03 -22.68
C ALA A 362 0.05 -1.10 -22.54
N GLN A 363 0.54 -1.81 -21.51
CA GLN A 363 1.98 -2.04 -21.39
C GLN A 363 2.42 -3.22 -22.25
N VAL A 364 3.63 -3.08 -22.78
CA VAL A 364 4.29 -4.02 -23.65
C VAL A 364 5.57 -4.47 -22.95
N ASP A 365 5.81 -5.78 -22.87
CA ASP A 365 7.06 -6.32 -22.31
C ASP A 365 7.65 -7.44 -23.18
N GLY A 366 6.91 -7.88 -24.20
CA GLY A 366 7.32 -8.98 -25.07
C GLY A 366 7.51 -10.30 -24.31
N GLY A 367 6.89 -10.48 -23.15
CA GLY A 367 7.09 -11.62 -22.26
C GLY A 367 8.47 -11.65 -21.60
N MET A 368 9.22 -10.53 -21.58
CA MET A 368 10.54 -10.48 -20.95
C MET A 368 10.47 -10.34 -19.43
N ALA A 369 9.45 -9.65 -18.91
CA ALA A 369 9.26 -9.42 -17.48
C ALA A 369 8.77 -10.66 -16.72
N TYR A 370 8.06 -11.57 -17.40
CA TYR A 370 7.40 -12.71 -16.79
C TYR A 370 7.88 -14.00 -17.47
N GLY A 371 8.58 -14.87 -16.73
CA GLY A 371 8.97 -16.20 -17.23
C GLY A 371 10.48 -16.49 -17.31
N ALA A 372 11.27 -15.95 -16.37
CA ALA A 372 12.70 -16.29 -16.22
C ALA A 372 13.54 -16.08 -17.50
N ARG A 373 13.30 -14.99 -18.24
CA ARG A 373 14.01 -14.68 -19.50
C ARG A 373 15.38 -14.00 -19.32
N VAL A 374 15.85 -13.91 -18.08
CA VAL A 374 17.14 -13.31 -17.71
C VAL A 374 18.29 -13.94 -18.50
N ALA A 375 18.34 -15.26 -18.58
CA ALA A 375 19.45 -15.96 -19.23
C ALA A 375 19.52 -15.65 -20.74
N GLN A 376 18.37 -15.54 -21.42
CA GLN A 376 18.31 -15.16 -22.83
C GLN A 376 18.78 -13.71 -23.03
N ILE A 377 18.33 -12.80 -22.17
CA ILE A 377 18.72 -11.38 -22.22
C ILE A 377 20.22 -11.23 -21.93
N ASP A 378 20.76 -11.96 -20.95
CA ASP A 378 22.19 -11.99 -20.66
C ASP A 378 23.00 -12.61 -21.81
N GLY A 379 22.45 -13.63 -22.46
CA GLY A 379 23.03 -14.19 -23.68
C GLY A 379 23.17 -13.12 -24.76
N TRP A 380 22.11 -12.36 -25.05
CA TRP A 380 22.18 -11.26 -26.03
C TRP A 380 23.14 -10.16 -25.61
N ARG A 381 23.10 -9.75 -24.33
CA ARG A 381 23.98 -8.73 -23.76
C ARG A 381 25.47 -9.08 -23.88
N THR A 382 25.81 -10.37 -23.80
CA THR A 382 27.21 -10.84 -23.78
C THR A 382 27.73 -11.27 -25.15
N THR A 383 26.84 -11.64 -26.08
CA THR A 383 27.24 -12.19 -27.40
C THR A 383 26.99 -11.24 -28.56
N LEU A 384 26.14 -10.22 -28.40
CA LEU A 384 25.82 -9.25 -29.44
C LEU A 384 26.39 -7.87 -29.09
N SER A 385 26.52 -7.00 -30.09
CA SER A 385 26.69 -5.58 -29.83
C SER A 385 25.45 -5.04 -29.12
N GLN A 386 25.60 -3.98 -28.31
CA GLN A 386 24.49 -3.40 -27.57
C GLN A 386 23.33 -3.00 -28.49
N SER A 387 23.60 -2.37 -29.63
CA SER A 387 22.56 -2.00 -30.60
C SER A 387 21.83 -3.24 -31.15
N ALA A 388 22.55 -4.28 -31.53
CA ALA A 388 21.93 -5.50 -32.06
C ALA A 388 21.08 -6.22 -31.01
N ALA A 389 21.52 -6.24 -29.75
CA ALA A 389 20.74 -6.77 -28.64
C ALA A 389 19.47 -5.92 -28.38
N PHE A 390 19.58 -4.60 -28.43
CA PHE A 390 18.42 -3.69 -28.31
C PHE A 390 17.44 -3.84 -29.46
N ASP A 391 17.91 -3.98 -30.71
CA ASP A 391 17.06 -4.25 -31.86
C ASP A 391 16.29 -5.58 -31.67
N ARG A 392 16.98 -6.60 -31.15
CA ARG A 392 16.36 -7.90 -30.85
C ARG A 392 15.29 -7.82 -29.76
N MET A 393 15.53 -7.02 -28.71
CA MET A 393 14.54 -6.75 -27.67
C MET A 393 13.35 -5.94 -28.20
N ARG A 394 13.59 -4.92 -29.03
CA ARG A 394 12.53 -4.15 -29.71
C ARG A 394 11.64 -5.07 -30.52
N ASP A 395 12.23 -5.91 -31.37
CA ASP A 395 11.48 -6.81 -32.26
C ASP A 395 10.70 -7.85 -31.44
N GLN A 396 11.22 -8.25 -30.27
CA GLN A 396 10.46 -9.05 -29.32
C GLN A 396 9.21 -8.30 -28.81
N MET A 397 9.35 -7.05 -28.39
CA MET A 397 8.22 -6.25 -27.88
C MET A 397 7.19 -5.91 -28.97
N LEU A 398 7.63 -5.66 -30.19
CA LEU A 398 6.74 -5.32 -31.30
C LEU A 398 5.96 -6.54 -31.80
N THR A 399 6.64 -7.66 -32.05
CA THR A 399 6.05 -8.76 -32.82
C THR A 399 6.16 -10.14 -32.16
N GLY A 400 6.91 -10.28 -31.08
CA GLY A 400 7.25 -11.59 -30.52
C GLY A 400 8.24 -12.36 -31.40
N ALA A 401 9.20 -11.65 -32.03
CA ALA A 401 10.09 -12.21 -33.05
C ALA A 401 10.97 -13.38 -32.57
N ASN A 402 11.22 -13.48 -31.26
CA ASN A 402 12.10 -14.49 -30.68
C ASN A 402 11.34 -15.59 -29.95
N TRP A 403 10.19 -15.25 -29.36
CA TRP A 403 9.28 -16.21 -28.75
C TRP A 403 7.86 -15.64 -28.72
N ALA A 404 6.88 -16.56 -28.70
CA ALA A 404 5.49 -16.20 -28.51
C ALA A 404 5.29 -15.49 -27.16
N ALA A 405 4.66 -14.33 -27.19
CA ALA A 405 4.32 -13.54 -26.02
C ALA A 405 3.00 -12.82 -26.26
N ASP A 406 2.18 -12.76 -25.21
CA ASP A 406 0.83 -12.20 -25.19
C ASP A 406 0.79 -10.67 -24.97
N ARG A 407 1.93 -10.09 -24.54
CA ARG A 407 2.15 -8.66 -24.31
C ARG A 407 3.14 -8.03 -25.29
N THR A 408 2.90 -8.30 -26.57
CA THR A 408 3.55 -7.60 -27.70
C THR A 408 2.55 -6.64 -28.34
N VAL A 409 3.01 -5.62 -29.06
CA VAL A 409 2.11 -4.71 -29.80
C VAL A 409 1.20 -5.53 -30.74
N ARG A 410 1.78 -6.53 -31.43
CA ARG A 410 1.03 -7.45 -32.31
C ARG A 410 -0.03 -8.26 -31.54
N ALA A 411 0.31 -8.86 -30.40
CA ALA A 411 -0.60 -9.72 -29.65
C ALA A 411 -1.69 -8.95 -28.90
N LEU A 412 -1.42 -7.70 -28.50
CA LEU A 412 -2.39 -6.84 -27.82
C LEU A 412 -3.38 -6.19 -28.80
N THR A 413 -3.00 -5.97 -30.07
CA THR A 413 -3.85 -5.28 -31.05
C THR A 413 -5.25 -5.90 -31.22
N PRO A 414 -5.41 -7.24 -31.35
CA PRO A 414 -6.74 -7.85 -31.36
C PRO A 414 -7.54 -7.66 -30.07
N LYS A 415 -6.88 -7.66 -28.90
CA LYS A 415 -7.52 -7.40 -27.60
C LYS A 415 -8.00 -5.95 -27.50
N TRP A 416 -7.18 -4.99 -27.93
CA TRP A 416 -7.57 -3.58 -28.02
C TRP A 416 -8.76 -3.34 -28.94
N ARG A 417 -8.83 -4.06 -30.07
CA ARG A 417 -10.00 -4.03 -30.96
C ARG A 417 -11.27 -4.54 -30.28
N HIS A 418 -11.16 -5.61 -29.50
CA HIS A 418 -12.29 -6.10 -28.69
C HIS A 418 -12.82 -5.03 -27.74
N TYR A 419 -11.94 -4.34 -27.01
CA TYR A 419 -12.38 -3.29 -26.08
C TYR A 419 -13.00 -2.07 -26.79
N ARG A 420 -12.58 -1.78 -28.03
CA ARG A 420 -13.29 -0.79 -28.85
C ARG A 420 -14.71 -1.22 -29.17
N THR A 421 -14.93 -2.49 -29.53
CA THR A 421 -16.28 -3.04 -29.74
C THR A 421 -17.12 -2.92 -28.47
N GLU A 422 -16.58 -3.30 -27.31
CA GLU A 422 -17.29 -3.21 -26.02
C GLU A 422 -17.60 -1.77 -25.62
N ALA A 423 -16.67 -0.84 -25.78
CA ALA A 423 -16.93 0.58 -25.51
C ALA A 423 -17.99 1.16 -26.45
N THR A 424 -17.96 0.80 -27.75
CA THR A 424 -18.96 1.24 -28.73
C THR A 424 -20.37 0.71 -28.42
N LYS A 425 -20.49 -0.53 -27.89
CA LYS A 425 -21.78 -1.11 -27.48
C LYS A 425 -22.56 -0.22 -26.51
N TYR A 426 -21.86 0.53 -25.66
CA TYR A 426 -22.47 1.40 -24.65
C TYR A 426 -22.24 2.89 -24.91
N GLY A 427 -21.69 3.27 -26.06
CA GLY A 427 -21.42 4.68 -26.40
C GLY A 427 -20.33 5.34 -25.55
N MET A 428 -19.37 4.55 -25.05
CA MET A 428 -18.30 5.02 -24.16
C MET A 428 -17.05 5.45 -24.95
N GLU A 429 -16.30 6.39 -24.39
CA GLU A 429 -14.91 6.65 -24.79
C GLU A 429 -14.01 5.45 -24.44
N LEU A 430 -12.92 5.27 -25.19
CA LEU A 430 -11.89 4.28 -24.92
C LEU A 430 -10.54 4.97 -24.72
N GLY A 431 -10.01 4.86 -23.51
CA GLY A 431 -8.68 5.36 -23.13
C GLY A 431 -7.72 4.25 -22.69
N ALA A 432 -6.51 4.63 -22.29
CA ALA A 432 -5.51 3.72 -21.73
C ALA A 432 -4.86 4.33 -20.49
N TYR A 433 -4.71 3.56 -19.41
CA TYR A 433 -4.23 4.10 -18.12
C TYR A 433 -2.76 3.78 -17.82
N GLU A 434 -2.16 2.85 -18.55
CA GLU A 434 -0.74 2.48 -18.47
C GLU A 434 -0.22 2.11 -19.86
N VAL A 435 0.27 3.10 -20.61
CA VAL A 435 0.89 2.92 -21.93
C VAL A 435 2.41 2.91 -21.78
N GLY A 436 3.08 1.95 -22.40
CA GLY A 436 4.54 1.93 -22.47
C GLY A 436 5.13 0.57 -22.22
N ASN A 437 6.33 0.53 -21.65
CA ASN A 437 6.98 -0.73 -21.34
C ASN A 437 6.59 -1.26 -19.94
N HIS A 438 6.59 -2.59 -19.76
CA HIS A 438 6.56 -3.22 -18.45
C HIS A 438 7.80 -4.09 -18.22
N LEU A 439 8.99 -3.48 -18.14
CA LEU A 439 10.26 -4.23 -17.93
C LEU A 439 10.63 -4.43 -16.45
N ASN A 440 9.67 -4.28 -15.54
CA ASN A 440 9.88 -4.54 -14.12
C ASN A 440 10.03 -6.04 -13.83
N GLY A 441 10.80 -6.36 -12.79
CA GLY A 441 10.84 -7.72 -12.24
C GLY A 441 11.54 -8.79 -13.09
N VAL A 442 12.23 -8.40 -14.18
CA VAL A 442 12.99 -9.34 -15.02
C VAL A 442 14.03 -10.11 -14.19
N GLY A 443 14.63 -9.48 -13.18
CA GLY A 443 15.68 -10.07 -12.34
C GLY A 443 17.08 -9.95 -12.97
N GLY A 444 18.02 -10.79 -12.53
CA GLY A 444 19.39 -10.85 -13.08
C GLY A 444 20.45 -10.06 -12.33
N THR A 445 21.66 -10.03 -12.90
CA THR A 445 22.84 -9.38 -12.31
C THR A 445 22.72 -7.85 -12.36
N THR A 446 23.57 -7.14 -11.62
CA THR A 446 23.69 -5.67 -11.74
C THR A 446 23.93 -5.23 -13.19
N ALA A 447 24.73 -5.99 -13.95
CA ALA A 447 24.99 -5.72 -15.37
C ALA A 447 23.75 -5.93 -16.24
N THR A 448 22.97 -6.98 -15.99
CA THR A 448 21.70 -7.25 -16.70
C THR A 448 20.70 -6.14 -16.46
N ARG A 449 20.55 -5.71 -15.19
CA ARG A 449 19.68 -4.60 -14.83
C ARG A 449 20.12 -3.31 -15.52
N ALA A 450 21.40 -2.94 -15.42
CA ALA A 450 21.93 -1.75 -16.10
C ALA A 450 21.67 -1.78 -17.62
N PHE A 451 21.78 -2.96 -18.25
CA PHE A 451 21.47 -3.15 -19.66
C PHE A 451 19.99 -2.94 -19.98
N LEU A 452 19.07 -3.48 -19.17
CA LEU A 452 17.62 -3.24 -19.31
C LEU A 452 17.26 -1.77 -19.13
N HIS A 453 17.90 -1.09 -18.17
CA HIS A 453 17.73 0.34 -17.97
C HIS A 453 18.19 1.14 -19.19
N ALA A 454 19.37 0.82 -19.74
CA ALA A 454 19.85 1.44 -20.96
C ALA A 454 18.91 1.20 -22.16
N PHE A 455 18.31 0.01 -22.26
CA PHE A 455 17.30 -0.27 -23.27
C PHE A 455 16.03 0.57 -23.07
N SER A 456 15.53 0.71 -21.84
CA SER A 456 14.29 1.43 -21.54
C SER A 456 14.28 2.92 -21.96
N VAL A 457 15.46 3.53 -22.09
CA VAL A 457 15.63 4.92 -22.52
C VAL A 457 16.20 5.06 -23.94
N SER A 458 16.34 3.95 -24.67
CA SER A 458 16.94 3.89 -26.01
C SER A 458 16.00 4.33 -27.13
N ALA A 459 16.56 4.58 -28.33
CA ALA A 459 15.76 4.87 -29.52
C ALA A 459 14.86 3.69 -29.92
N GLN A 460 15.33 2.46 -29.69
CA GLN A 460 14.57 1.22 -29.89
C GLN A 460 13.33 1.18 -29.00
N MET A 461 13.43 1.58 -27.73
CA MET A 461 12.26 1.71 -26.87
C MET A 461 11.34 2.85 -27.35
N GLY A 462 11.90 3.98 -27.81
CA GLY A 462 11.13 5.03 -28.48
C GLY A 462 10.28 4.52 -29.66
N ALA A 463 10.83 3.61 -30.47
CA ALA A 463 10.09 2.95 -31.55
C ALA A 463 8.95 2.06 -31.03
N VAL A 464 9.13 1.37 -29.89
CA VAL A 464 8.06 0.61 -29.23
C VAL A 464 6.94 1.53 -28.75
N TYR A 465 7.26 2.66 -28.09
CA TYR A 465 6.27 3.65 -27.69
C TYR A 465 5.48 4.19 -28.89
N ALA A 466 6.17 4.58 -29.96
CA ALA A 466 5.54 5.10 -31.18
C ALA A 466 4.61 4.06 -31.83
N ALA A 467 5.04 2.81 -31.92
CA ALA A 467 4.22 1.72 -32.47
C ALA A 467 2.99 1.45 -31.59
N THR A 468 3.14 1.40 -30.26
CA THR A 468 2.04 1.21 -29.31
C THR A 468 1.00 2.31 -29.43
N ILE A 469 1.42 3.58 -29.41
CA ILE A 469 0.51 4.73 -29.52
C ILE A 469 -0.20 4.75 -30.89
N THR A 470 0.52 4.43 -31.96
CA THR A 470 -0.07 4.32 -33.31
C THR A 470 -1.10 3.20 -33.38
N ALA A 471 -0.82 2.05 -32.78
CA ALA A 471 -1.74 0.92 -32.73
C ALA A 471 -3.01 1.25 -31.93
N LEU A 472 -2.88 1.85 -30.75
CA LEU A 472 -4.01 2.31 -29.93
C LEU A 472 -4.90 3.28 -30.71
N ARG A 473 -4.31 4.32 -31.33
CA ARG A 473 -5.04 5.27 -32.19
C ARG A 473 -5.77 4.56 -33.32
N THR A 474 -5.10 3.62 -33.99
CA THR A 474 -5.68 2.84 -35.10
C THR A 474 -6.84 1.96 -34.65
N GLN A 475 -6.82 1.45 -33.41
CA GLN A 475 -7.93 0.68 -32.84
C GLN A 475 -9.04 1.56 -32.23
N GLY A 476 -9.01 2.88 -32.43
CA GLY A 476 -10.10 3.77 -32.03
C GLY A 476 -10.08 4.19 -30.56
N PHE A 477 -8.89 4.29 -29.95
CA PHE A 477 -8.72 4.94 -28.65
C PHE A 477 -8.87 6.45 -28.84
N ASP A 478 -9.99 6.98 -28.38
CA ASP A 478 -10.43 8.38 -28.50
C ASP A 478 -10.38 9.13 -27.15
N GLY A 479 -10.16 8.42 -26.04
CA GLY A 479 -9.89 8.97 -24.71
C GLY A 479 -8.38 9.22 -24.43
N PRO A 480 -8.03 9.78 -23.26
CA PRO A 480 -6.65 9.95 -22.83
C PRO A 480 -5.88 8.62 -22.71
N MET A 481 -4.61 8.66 -23.10
CA MET A 481 -3.66 7.55 -23.07
C MET A 481 -2.50 7.91 -22.14
N ALA A 482 -2.57 7.44 -20.89
CA ALA A 482 -1.64 7.77 -19.83
C ALA A 482 -0.37 6.90 -19.88
N MET A 483 0.78 7.56 -19.98
CA MET A 483 2.11 6.94 -19.97
C MET A 483 2.90 7.38 -18.74
N SER A 484 3.73 6.49 -18.20
CA SER A 484 4.54 6.83 -17.03
C SER A 484 5.65 7.82 -17.39
N VAL A 485 5.55 9.03 -16.84
CA VAL A 485 6.60 10.06 -16.94
C VAL A 485 7.41 10.17 -15.65
N GLU A 486 7.30 9.18 -14.77
CA GLU A 486 8.02 9.13 -13.51
C GLU A 486 9.53 9.33 -13.74
N CYS A 487 10.10 10.22 -12.93
CA CYS A 487 11.54 10.45 -12.85
C CYS A 487 12.07 9.65 -11.67
N ARG A 488 12.55 8.44 -11.89
CA ARG A 488 13.08 7.57 -10.83
C ARG A 488 14.36 6.89 -11.28
N LEU A 489 15.29 6.76 -10.34
CA LEU A 489 16.50 6.02 -10.60
C LEU A 489 16.18 4.56 -10.92
N PRO A 490 16.82 4.00 -11.95
CA PRO A 490 17.05 2.58 -12.09
C PRO A 490 17.36 1.86 -10.77
N ASP A 491 16.44 1.02 -10.29
CA ASP A 491 16.74 0.05 -9.23
C ASP A 491 16.58 -1.39 -9.74
N ALA A 492 16.71 -2.36 -8.83
CA ALA A 492 16.61 -3.78 -9.19
C ALA A 492 15.24 -4.18 -9.76
N ASN A 493 14.22 -3.35 -9.57
CA ASN A 493 12.82 -3.69 -9.78
C ASN A 493 12.08 -2.72 -10.73
N VAL A 494 12.59 -1.51 -11.01
CA VAL A 494 11.83 -0.46 -11.72
C VAL A 494 12.49 0.04 -13.02
N CYS A 495 11.96 -0.34 -14.19
CA CYS A 495 12.35 0.12 -15.54
C CYS A 495 11.20 0.83 -16.29
N HIS A 496 10.18 1.37 -15.62
CA HIS A 496 8.90 1.79 -16.24
C HIS A 496 8.78 3.25 -16.71
N GLY A 497 9.66 4.16 -16.26
CA GLY A 497 9.54 5.59 -16.52
C GLY A 497 10.24 6.04 -17.80
N LEU A 498 9.68 7.04 -18.49
CA LEU A 498 10.33 7.69 -19.64
C LEU A 498 11.58 8.52 -19.27
N GLN A 499 11.77 8.84 -17.99
CA GLN A 499 12.88 9.66 -17.51
C GLN A 499 13.53 9.03 -16.28
N ARG A 500 14.87 9.04 -16.20
CA ARG A 500 15.60 8.58 -15.00
C ARG A 500 15.69 9.64 -13.92
N TRP A 501 15.62 10.90 -14.35
CA TRP A 501 15.62 12.09 -13.51
C TRP A 501 14.98 13.25 -14.25
N LEU A 502 14.64 14.30 -13.50
CA LEU A 502 14.00 15.47 -14.07
C LEU A 502 14.88 16.09 -15.16
N GLY A 503 14.32 16.23 -16.36
CA GLY A 503 15.03 16.77 -17.52
C GLY A 503 15.86 15.75 -18.32
N ASP A 504 15.79 14.45 -18.01
CA ASP A 504 16.41 13.40 -18.83
C ASP A 504 15.75 13.34 -20.23
N ARG A 505 16.32 14.03 -21.22
CA ARG A 505 15.85 14.06 -22.62
C ARG A 505 16.48 12.94 -23.44
N ASN A 506 16.29 11.71 -22.98
CA ASN A 506 16.81 10.53 -23.65
C ASN A 506 16.07 10.24 -24.99
N PRO A 507 16.59 9.35 -25.84
CA PRO A 507 15.95 9.01 -27.11
C PRO A 507 14.49 8.52 -27.01
N ALA A 508 14.15 7.72 -26.00
CA ALA A 508 12.76 7.27 -25.80
C ALA A 508 11.82 8.46 -25.50
N TRP A 509 12.24 9.36 -24.60
CA TRP A 509 11.54 10.63 -24.34
C TRP A 509 11.36 11.44 -25.62
N THR A 510 12.43 11.60 -26.41
CA THR A 510 12.39 12.39 -27.65
C THR A 510 11.36 11.83 -28.64
N ALA A 511 11.32 10.51 -28.80
CA ALA A 511 10.34 9.84 -29.66
C ALA A 511 8.90 10.07 -29.17
N VAL A 512 8.66 10.02 -27.86
CA VAL A 512 7.35 10.29 -27.27
C VAL A 512 6.94 11.75 -27.41
N ALA A 513 7.85 12.69 -27.13
CA ALA A 513 7.60 14.12 -27.25
C ALA A 513 7.19 14.50 -28.67
N ALA A 514 7.80 13.89 -29.69
CA ALA A 514 7.42 14.08 -31.09
C ALA A 514 5.97 13.65 -31.41
N LEU A 515 5.36 12.77 -30.61
CA LEU A 515 3.97 12.35 -30.76
C LEU A 515 2.97 13.34 -30.13
N MET A 516 3.47 14.24 -29.29
CA MET A 516 2.72 15.29 -28.59
C MET A 516 2.81 16.65 -29.31
N GLU A 517 3.79 16.84 -30.18
CA GLU A 517 3.89 18.06 -30.99
C GLU A 517 2.87 18.06 -32.13
N PRO A 518 2.16 19.17 -32.37
CA PRO A 518 1.26 19.26 -33.50
C PRO A 518 2.11 19.10 -34.76
N VAL A 519 1.74 18.15 -35.62
CA VAL A 519 2.36 18.02 -36.95
C VAL A 519 2.21 19.37 -37.65
N VAL A 520 3.29 20.13 -37.74
CA VAL A 520 3.36 21.33 -38.56
C VAL A 520 3.30 20.85 -40.00
N VAL A 521 2.10 20.71 -40.54
CA VAL A 521 1.92 20.54 -41.97
C VAL A 521 2.43 21.84 -42.60
N PRO A 522 3.43 21.81 -43.50
CA PRO A 522 3.84 23.03 -44.18
C PRO A 522 2.61 23.59 -44.90
N THR A 523 2.16 24.77 -44.46
CA THR A 523 1.06 25.50 -45.09
C THR A 523 1.39 25.63 -46.57
N PRO A 524 0.53 25.20 -47.52
CA PRO A 524 0.78 25.47 -48.93
C PRO A 524 0.92 26.98 -49.10
N THR A 525 2.00 27.40 -49.75
CA THR A 525 2.30 28.80 -50.05
C THR A 525 1.05 29.47 -50.64
N PRO A 526 0.50 30.53 -50.02
CA PRO A 526 -0.72 31.15 -50.52
C PRO A 526 -0.45 31.68 -51.93
N THR A 527 -1.30 31.28 -52.88
CA THR A 527 -1.36 31.91 -54.20
C THR A 527 -1.78 33.37 -54.00
N PRO A 528 -1.08 34.36 -54.59
CA PRO A 528 -1.41 35.77 -54.39
C PRO A 528 -2.85 36.03 -54.83
N THR A 529 -3.68 36.46 -53.89
CA THR A 529 -5.09 36.81 -54.12
C THR A 529 -5.17 38.32 -54.41
N PRO A 530 -5.91 38.77 -55.44
CA PRO A 530 -5.95 40.18 -55.83
C PRO A 530 -6.51 41.08 -54.73
N THR A 531 -5.91 42.27 -54.62
CA THR A 531 -6.19 43.31 -53.63
C THR A 531 -7.63 43.83 -53.72
N PRO A 532 -8.45 43.75 -52.65
CA PRO A 532 -9.73 44.44 -52.60
C PRO A 532 -9.56 45.93 -52.27
N ALA A 533 -10.42 46.75 -52.88
CA ALA A 533 -10.49 48.21 -52.76
C ALA A 533 -10.93 48.67 -51.34
N PRO A 534 -10.58 49.90 -50.91
CA PRO A 534 -10.80 50.36 -49.54
C PRO A 534 -12.28 50.61 -49.23
N THR A 535 -12.75 50.04 -48.12
CA THR A 535 -14.09 50.22 -47.55
C THR A 535 -14.09 51.39 -46.55
N PRO A 536 -15.12 52.27 -46.53
CA PRO A 536 -15.14 53.49 -45.72
C PRO A 536 -15.27 53.23 -44.21
N THR A 537 -14.71 54.18 -43.46
CA THR A 537 -14.55 54.22 -42.00
C THR A 537 -15.89 54.47 -41.27
N PRO A 538 -16.32 53.62 -40.31
CA PRO A 538 -17.45 53.93 -39.46
C PRO A 538 -17.08 54.81 -38.25
N THR A 539 -18.03 55.70 -37.94
CA THR A 539 -18.08 56.79 -36.95
C THR A 539 -18.02 56.31 -35.48
N PRO A 540 -17.43 57.08 -34.54
CA PRO A 540 -17.29 56.68 -33.14
C PRO A 540 -18.61 56.62 -32.36
N THR A 541 -18.79 55.53 -31.59
CA THR A 541 -19.90 55.27 -30.67
C THR A 541 -19.67 55.97 -29.32
N PRO A 542 -20.70 56.58 -28.68
CA PRO A 542 -20.53 57.33 -27.44
C PRO A 542 -20.19 56.47 -26.21
N THR A 543 -19.41 57.07 -25.32
CA THR A 543 -18.89 56.55 -24.06
C THR A 543 -20.00 56.31 -23.02
N PRO A 544 -20.07 55.14 -22.36
CA PRO A 544 -21.03 54.92 -21.28
C PRO A 544 -20.62 55.66 -19.98
N THR A 545 -21.63 56.25 -19.34
CA THR A 545 -21.62 57.00 -18.08
C THR A 545 -21.30 56.09 -16.88
N PRO A 546 -20.53 56.54 -15.86
CA PRO A 546 -20.16 55.72 -14.72
C PRO A 546 -21.35 55.34 -13.83
N THR A 547 -21.41 54.05 -13.48
CA THR A 547 -22.34 53.45 -12.51
C THR A 547 -21.99 53.89 -11.08
N PRO A 548 -22.96 54.26 -10.22
CA PRO A 548 -22.69 54.72 -8.85
C PRO A 548 -22.12 53.61 -7.96
N THR A 549 -21.18 54.01 -7.11
CA THR A 549 -20.46 53.22 -6.11
C THR A 549 -21.42 52.71 -5.01
N PRO A 550 -21.40 51.40 -4.66
CA PRO A 550 -22.23 50.89 -3.56
C PRO A 550 -21.73 51.39 -2.20
N THR A 551 -22.69 51.81 -1.37
CA THR A 551 -22.52 52.25 0.02
C THR A 551 -22.00 51.10 0.90
N PRO A 552 -21.01 51.31 1.78
CA PRO A 552 -20.51 50.27 2.68
C PRO A 552 -21.59 49.81 3.68
N ALA A 553 -21.70 48.49 3.83
CA ALA A 553 -22.58 47.84 4.81
C ALA A 553 -22.08 48.10 6.25
N PRO A 554 -23.00 48.21 7.24
CA PRO A 554 -22.64 48.51 8.62
C PRO A 554 -21.79 47.42 9.25
N THR A 555 -20.80 47.86 10.01
CA THR A 555 -19.85 47.05 10.78
C THR A 555 -20.60 46.28 11.88
N PRO A 556 -20.46 44.95 12.00
CA PRO A 556 -21.07 44.20 13.10
C PRO A 556 -20.41 44.58 14.43
N THR A 557 -21.25 44.89 15.41
CA THR A 557 -20.92 45.19 16.80
C THR A 557 -20.22 44.00 17.46
N PRO A 558 -19.14 44.19 18.24
CA PRO A 558 -18.43 43.09 18.89
C PRO A 558 -19.32 42.36 19.90
N THR A 559 -19.42 41.04 19.74
CA THR A 559 -20.04 40.11 20.69
C THR A 559 -19.22 40.10 22.00
N PRO A 560 -19.84 40.21 23.19
CA PRO A 560 -19.12 40.22 24.46
C PRO A 560 -18.34 38.92 24.68
N THR A 561 -17.09 39.09 25.11
CA THR A 561 -16.16 38.03 25.48
C THR A 561 -16.71 37.19 26.63
N PRO A 562 -16.76 35.84 26.54
CA PRO A 562 -17.15 35.01 27.66
C PRO A 562 -16.14 35.13 28.80
N THR A 563 -16.66 35.33 30.01
CA THR A 563 -15.94 35.42 31.28
C THR A 563 -15.17 34.12 31.57
N PRO A 564 -13.91 34.18 32.04
CA PRO A 564 -13.15 32.97 32.34
C PRO A 564 -13.78 32.17 33.49
N THR A 565 -14.03 30.89 33.25
CA THR A 565 -14.42 29.90 34.24
C THR A 565 -13.29 29.71 35.26
N PRO A 566 -13.58 29.66 36.58
CA PRO A 566 -12.54 29.53 37.61
C PRO A 566 -11.69 28.27 37.44
N THR A 567 -10.39 28.45 37.61
CA THR A 567 -9.35 27.42 37.57
C THR A 567 -9.56 26.42 38.71
N PRO A 568 -9.60 25.09 38.45
CA PRO A 568 -9.62 24.11 39.52
C PRO A 568 -8.30 24.14 40.31
N THR A 569 -8.45 24.16 41.64
CA THR A 569 -7.41 24.15 42.66
C THR A 569 -6.45 22.95 42.49
N PRO A 570 -5.13 23.12 42.62
CA PRO A 570 -4.18 22.01 42.50
C PRO A 570 -4.38 20.97 43.61
N THR A 571 -4.52 19.71 43.20
CA THR A 571 -4.49 18.52 44.06
C THR A 571 -3.08 18.36 44.67
N PRO A 572 -2.94 18.03 45.96
CA PRO A 572 -1.64 17.95 46.64
C PRO A 572 -0.70 16.91 46.02
N THR A 573 0.56 17.32 45.92
CA THR A 573 1.72 16.56 45.44
C THR A 573 1.94 15.28 46.24
N PRO A 574 2.05 14.09 45.60
CA PRO A 574 2.51 12.89 46.30
C PRO A 574 4.00 13.00 46.66
N THR A 575 4.28 12.64 47.90
CA THR A 575 5.59 12.59 48.57
C THR A 575 6.64 11.77 47.79
N PRO A 576 7.91 12.21 47.72
CA PRO A 576 8.97 11.47 47.02
C PRO A 576 9.28 10.14 47.71
N THR A 577 9.23 9.04 46.94
CA THR A 577 9.79 7.74 47.31
C THR A 577 11.31 7.70 47.11
N PRO A 578 12.06 6.97 47.95
CA PRO A 578 13.52 7.04 48.03
C PRO A 578 14.26 6.46 46.80
N ASN A 579 15.42 7.07 46.58
CA ASN A 579 16.40 6.87 45.51
C ASN A 579 16.89 5.41 45.36
N PRO A 580 16.83 4.79 44.16
CA PRO A 580 17.54 3.55 43.88
C PRO A 580 19.04 3.80 43.61
N THR A 581 19.84 2.97 44.26
CA THR A 581 21.30 2.82 44.23
C THR A 581 21.88 2.74 42.80
N PRO A 582 23.07 3.31 42.52
CA PRO A 582 23.67 3.30 41.18
C PRO A 582 24.05 1.89 40.68
N THR A 583 23.57 1.56 39.49
CA THR A 583 23.95 0.36 38.72
C THR A 583 25.21 0.65 37.87
N PRO A 584 26.19 -0.28 37.79
CA PRO A 584 27.51 -0.03 37.20
C PRO A 584 27.52 0.27 35.69
N THR A 585 28.52 1.06 35.32
CA THR A 585 28.86 1.57 33.99
C THR A 585 29.02 0.47 32.92
N PRO A 586 28.44 0.61 31.71
CA PRO A 586 28.71 -0.30 30.60
C PRO A 586 30.14 -0.14 30.09
N GLN A 587 30.84 -1.27 30.02
CA GLN A 587 32.16 -1.42 29.42
C GLN A 587 32.07 -1.28 27.88
N GLU A 588 33.06 -0.62 27.28
CA GLU A 588 33.17 -0.39 25.83
C GLU A 588 33.11 -1.69 24.99
N PRO A 589 32.54 -1.63 23.77
CA PRO A 589 32.49 -2.79 22.86
C PRO A 589 33.89 -3.23 22.40
N ASN A 590 34.11 -4.54 22.39
CA ASN A 590 35.40 -5.15 22.12
C ASN A 590 35.87 -4.99 20.65
N MET A 591 37.19 -5.01 20.46
CA MET A 591 37.94 -4.81 19.21
C MET A 591 37.58 -5.72 18.02
N SER A 592 36.79 -6.78 18.19
CA SER A 592 36.33 -7.66 17.10
C SER A 592 35.29 -7.02 16.18
N ASP A 593 34.48 -6.08 16.68
CA ASP A 593 33.43 -5.45 15.88
C ASP A 593 33.99 -4.33 14.98
N ARG A 594 35.12 -3.72 15.34
CA ARG A 594 35.85 -2.78 14.46
C ARG A 594 36.43 -3.48 13.22
N LYS A 595 36.88 -4.74 13.35
CA LYS A 595 37.48 -5.48 12.22
C LYS A 595 36.45 -5.79 11.13
N LYS A 596 35.22 -6.14 11.51
CA LYS A 596 34.12 -6.40 10.56
C LYS A 596 33.70 -5.14 9.80
N LEU A 597 33.76 -3.97 10.42
CA LEU A 597 33.45 -2.69 9.77
C LEU A 597 34.54 -2.28 8.75
N THR A 598 35.81 -2.53 9.07
CA THR A 598 36.94 -2.28 8.15
C THR A 598 36.90 -3.21 6.93
N ASP A 599 36.54 -4.48 7.12
CA ASP A 599 36.44 -5.46 6.03
C ASP A 599 35.29 -5.11 5.05
N VAL A 600 34.18 -4.54 5.55
CA VAL A 600 33.06 -4.04 4.72
C VAL A 600 33.43 -2.75 3.98
N LEU A 601 34.18 -1.84 4.61
CA LEU A 601 34.62 -0.59 3.99
C LEU A 601 35.59 -0.84 2.82
N ALA A 602 36.49 -1.81 2.98
CA ALA A 602 37.42 -2.23 1.93
C ALA A 602 36.70 -2.86 0.72
N ALA A 603 35.66 -3.66 0.96
CA ALA A 603 34.84 -4.24 -0.11
C ALA A 603 34.06 -3.18 -0.92
N LEU A 604 33.56 -2.14 -0.23
CA LEU A 604 32.88 -1.01 -0.89
C LEU A 604 33.85 -0.18 -1.75
N GLN A 605 35.07 0.04 -1.27
CA GLN A 605 36.11 0.79 -2.00
C GLN A 605 36.59 0.04 -3.25
N ALA A 606 36.74 -1.28 -3.18
CA ALA A 606 37.08 -2.11 -4.35
C ALA A 606 35.99 -2.02 -5.44
N THR A 607 34.72 -2.14 -5.04
CA THR A 607 33.58 -2.05 -5.97
C THR A 607 33.46 -0.66 -6.63
N THR A 608 33.81 0.40 -5.90
CA THR A 608 33.80 1.78 -6.42
C THR A 608 34.92 2.01 -7.44
N THR A 609 36.07 1.39 -7.24
CA THR A 609 37.22 1.49 -8.14
C THR A 609 36.96 0.78 -9.48
N ASP A 610 36.31 -0.39 -9.44
CA ASP A 610 35.93 -1.14 -10.65
C ASP A 610 34.90 -0.37 -11.51
N LEU A 611 33.96 0.32 -10.87
CA LEU A 611 32.96 1.14 -11.56
C LEU A 611 33.59 2.36 -12.24
N GLN A 612 34.59 2.98 -11.62
CA GLN A 612 35.31 4.12 -12.19
C GLN A 612 36.21 3.71 -13.36
N ALA A 613 36.86 2.54 -13.28
CA ALA A 613 37.65 1.99 -14.39
C ALA A 613 36.77 1.66 -15.62
N TYR A 614 35.56 1.15 -15.39
CA TYR A 614 34.58 0.88 -16.45
C TYR A 614 34.09 2.15 -17.16
N LEU A 615 33.87 3.24 -16.42
CA LEU A 615 33.41 4.52 -16.98
C LEU A 615 34.51 5.25 -17.75
N ALA A 616 35.77 5.11 -17.34
CA ALA A 616 36.93 5.72 -18.01
C ALA A 616 37.29 5.03 -19.34
N ALA A 617 36.83 3.80 -19.58
CA ALA A 617 37.16 3.00 -20.76
C ALA A 617 36.22 3.20 -21.98
N GLN A 618 35.25 4.13 -21.90
CA GLN A 618 34.28 4.38 -22.97
C GLN A 618 34.83 5.41 -23.99
N PRO A 619 34.95 5.10 -25.30
CA PRO A 619 35.33 6.09 -26.30
C PRO A 619 34.17 7.04 -26.62
N ALA A 620 34.47 8.33 -26.81
CA ALA A 620 33.51 9.32 -27.27
C ALA A 620 33.09 9.02 -28.73
N VAL A 621 31.80 8.76 -28.95
CA VAL A 621 31.28 8.45 -30.29
C VAL A 621 30.75 9.72 -30.95
N THR A 622 31.48 10.22 -31.94
CA THR A 622 31.00 11.20 -32.90
C THR A 622 30.17 10.46 -33.97
N PRO A 623 28.94 10.89 -34.29
CA PRO A 623 28.11 10.19 -35.28
C PRO A 623 28.63 10.43 -36.70
N ALA A 624 28.81 9.35 -37.46
CA ALA A 624 29.12 9.39 -38.90
C ALA A 624 27.82 9.31 -39.74
N PRO A 625 27.80 9.87 -40.98
CA PRO A 625 26.58 9.97 -41.77
C PRO A 625 26.23 8.65 -42.49
N VAL A 626 24.95 8.34 -42.52
CA VAL A 626 24.37 7.11 -43.10
C VAL A 626 24.10 7.30 -44.59
N GLN A 627 24.57 6.36 -45.42
CA GLN A 627 24.21 6.21 -46.83
C GLN A 627 23.19 5.05 -46.98
N PRO A 628 22.15 5.17 -47.82
CA PRO A 628 21.13 4.12 -47.97
C PRO A 628 21.48 3.15 -49.11
N ALA A 629 21.19 1.86 -48.90
CA ALA A 629 21.18 0.83 -49.95
C ALA A 629 20.24 -0.33 -49.55
N PRO A 630 19.85 -1.25 -50.45
CA PRO A 630 18.66 -1.14 -51.29
C PRO A 630 17.64 -2.27 -51.05
N VAL A 631 16.46 -2.12 -51.67
CA VAL A 631 15.28 -2.99 -51.57
C VAL A 631 15.37 -4.15 -52.57
N THR A 632 15.01 -5.37 -52.15
CA THR A 632 14.69 -6.51 -53.04
C THR A 632 13.63 -7.42 -52.39
N PRO A 633 12.85 -8.20 -53.17
CA PRO A 633 11.41 -8.37 -52.96
C PRO A 633 11.00 -9.69 -52.31
N ALA A 634 9.74 -9.70 -51.87
CA ALA A 634 9.05 -10.76 -51.14
C ALA A 634 8.99 -12.13 -51.85
N PRO A 635 8.89 -13.24 -51.08
CA PRO A 635 8.31 -14.48 -51.55
C PRO A 635 6.92 -14.76 -50.97
N VAL A 636 6.26 -15.67 -51.68
CA VAL A 636 4.82 -15.83 -51.86
C VAL A 636 4.22 -16.85 -50.87
N THR A 637 2.96 -16.62 -50.54
CA THR A 637 2.06 -17.41 -49.69
C THR A 637 1.79 -18.84 -50.18
N PRO A 638 1.50 -19.80 -49.27
CA PRO A 638 0.59 -20.90 -49.58
C PRO A 638 -0.70 -20.88 -48.71
N THR A 639 -1.80 -21.27 -49.37
CA THR A 639 -3.21 -21.31 -48.94
C THR A 639 -3.52 -22.51 -48.02
N PRO A 640 -4.54 -22.45 -47.12
CA PRO A 640 -4.70 -23.38 -46.00
C PRO A 640 -5.60 -24.60 -46.30
N THR A 641 -5.38 -25.69 -45.55
CA THR A 641 -6.22 -26.91 -45.51
C THR A 641 -7.08 -26.92 -44.23
N PRO A 642 -8.37 -27.31 -44.28
CA PRO A 642 -9.28 -27.20 -43.14
C PRO A 642 -9.23 -28.39 -42.18
N ALA A 643 -9.51 -28.14 -40.90
CA ALA A 643 -9.64 -29.15 -39.82
C ALA A 643 -11.01 -28.99 -39.10
N PRO A 644 -11.50 -30.05 -38.41
CA PRO A 644 -12.93 -30.40 -38.41
C PRO A 644 -13.78 -29.86 -37.24
N THR A 645 -15.09 -29.98 -37.43
CA THR A 645 -16.24 -29.59 -36.60
C THR A 645 -16.25 -30.16 -35.16
N PRO A 646 -16.68 -29.39 -34.14
CA PRO A 646 -16.82 -29.88 -32.77
C PRO A 646 -18.08 -30.74 -32.56
N ALA A 647 -17.95 -31.81 -31.77
CA ALA A 647 -19.04 -32.69 -31.35
C ALA A 647 -19.90 -32.06 -30.22
N GLN A 648 -21.18 -32.37 -30.28
CA GLN A 648 -22.27 -31.91 -29.42
C GLN A 648 -22.30 -32.64 -28.06
N PRO A 649 -22.58 -31.98 -26.92
CA PRO A 649 -22.67 -32.63 -25.61
C PRO A 649 -24.01 -33.34 -25.38
N ALA A 650 -23.95 -34.50 -24.72
CA ALA A 650 -25.09 -35.35 -24.34
C ALA A 650 -25.83 -34.83 -23.08
N PRO A 651 -27.11 -35.20 -22.87
CA PRO A 651 -28.01 -34.53 -21.93
C PRO A 651 -27.90 -35.01 -20.46
N VAL A 652 -28.29 -34.10 -19.57
CA VAL A 652 -28.25 -34.17 -18.10
C VAL A 652 -29.53 -34.83 -17.55
N THR A 653 -29.39 -35.75 -16.59
CA THR A 653 -30.49 -36.36 -15.81
C THR A 653 -30.63 -35.67 -14.44
N PRO A 654 -31.85 -35.40 -13.91
CA PRO A 654 -32.05 -34.59 -12.72
C PRO A 654 -31.93 -35.38 -11.40
N ALA A 655 -31.48 -34.71 -10.33
CA ALA A 655 -31.42 -35.21 -8.96
C ALA A 655 -32.75 -35.01 -8.21
N PRO A 656 -33.11 -35.89 -7.24
CA PRO A 656 -34.38 -35.80 -6.50
C PRO A 656 -34.37 -34.78 -5.34
N GLU A 657 -35.55 -34.22 -5.05
CA GLU A 657 -35.87 -33.23 -4.01
C GLU A 657 -35.57 -33.69 -2.57
N PRO A 658 -35.16 -32.77 -1.67
CA PRO A 658 -35.12 -33.03 -0.23
C PRO A 658 -36.44 -32.67 0.47
N VAL A 659 -36.88 -33.59 1.35
CA VAL A 659 -38.05 -33.51 2.23
C VAL A 659 -37.84 -32.50 3.37
N GLN A 660 -38.83 -31.64 3.64
CA GLN A 660 -38.86 -30.72 4.79
C GLN A 660 -39.20 -31.42 6.13
N PRO A 661 -38.54 -31.10 7.25
CA PRO A 661 -39.07 -31.36 8.59
C PRO A 661 -39.85 -30.16 9.17
N ALA A 662 -40.83 -30.49 10.02
CA ALA A 662 -41.82 -29.61 10.66
C ALA A 662 -41.25 -28.61 11.70
N PRO A 663 -41.97 -27.51 12.01
CA PRO A 663 -41.46 -26.42 12.87
C PRO A 663 -41.56 -26.74 14.37
N VAL A 664 -40.50 -26.39 15.13
CA VAL A 664 -40.46 -26.46 16.60
C VAL A 664 -40.59 -25.04 17.18
N GLN A 665 -41.48 -24.87 18.17
CA GLN A 665 -41.71 -23.61 18.90
C GLN A 665 -40.49 -23.17 19.72
N PRO A 666 -40.18 -21.86 19.81
CA PRO A 666 -39.11 -21.35 20.66
C PRO A 666 -39.54 -21.17 22.13
N ALA A 667 -38.64 -21.56 23.05
CA ALA A 667 -38.73 -21.35 24.49
C ALA A 667 -38.30 -19.91 24.90
N PRO A 668 -38.64 -19.43 26.12
CA PRO A 668 -38.59 -18.01 26.46
C PRO A 668 -37.17 -17.50 26.75
N VAL A 669 -36.92 -16.24 26.36
CA VAL A 669 -35.62 -15.56 26.39
C VAL A 669 -35.27 -15.07 27.80
N GLN A 670 -34.13 -15.51 28.34
CA GLN A 670 -33.47 -14.86 29.49
C GLN A 670 -32.69 -13.61 29.03
N PRO A 671 -32.59 -12.55 29.85
CA PRO A 671 -31.83 -11.35 29.51
C PRO A 671 -30.33 -11.66 29.36
N ALA A 672 -29.71 -11.09 28.32
CA ALA A 672 -28.32 -11.34 27.97
C ALA A 672 -27.34 -10.80 29.04
N PRO A 673 -26.28 -11.55 29.40
CA PRO A 673 -25.20 -11.05 30.25
C PRO A 673 -24.50 -9.84 29.60
N VAL A 674 -24.15 -8.84 30.41
CA VAL A 674 -23.36 -7.68 29.97
C VAL A 674 -21.91 -8.14 29.71
N ALA A 675 -21.40 -7.85 28.51
CA ALA A 675 -20.03 -8.17 28.10
C ALA A 675 -18.98 -7.57 29.05
N PRO A 676 -17.92 -8.30 29.44
CA PRO A 676 -16.80 -7.69 30.13
C PRO A 676 -16.05 -6.72 29.20
N LEU A 677 -15.77 -5.51 29.68
CA LEU A 677 -14.93 -4.54 28.98
C LEU A 677 -13.51 -5.09 28.82
N LEU A 678 -13.04 -5.23 27.57
CA LEU A 678 -11.69 -5.67 27.28
C LEU A 678 -10.66 -4.58 27.65
N PRO A 679 -9.49 -4.95 28.20
CA PRO A 679 -8.41 -4.01 28.47
C PRO A 679 -7.87 -3.36 27.18
N THR A 680 -7.31 -2.16 27.30
CA THR A 680 -6.59 -1.50 26.18
C THR A 680 -5.50 -2.43 25.61
N GLY A 681 -5.42 -2.51 24.28
CA GLY A 681 -4.51 -3.41 23.56
C GLY A 681 -5.06 -4.83 23.31
N TYR A 682 -6.30 -5.10 23.73
CA TYR A 682 -7.02 -6.34 23.40
C TYR A 682 -8.11 -6.07 22.37
N ARG A 683 -8.29 -7.01 21.44
CA ARG A 683 -9.37 -7.01 20.46
C ARG A 683 -10.31 -8.18 20.74
N ALA A 684 -11.63 -7.96 20.61
CA ALA A 684 -12.61 -9.02 20.87
C ALA A 684 -12.49 -10.14 19.84
N VAL A 685 -12.85 -11.36 20.25
CA VAL A 685 -12.67 -12.55 19.39
C VAL A 685 -13.42 -12.41 18.07
N GLN A 686 -14.69 -12.00 18.09
CA GLN A 686 -15.47 -11.82 16.87
C GLN A 686 -15.19 -10.50 16.13
N ASP A 687 -14.28 -9.65 16.64
CA ASP A 687 -13.76 -8.53 15.84
C ASP A 687 -12.67 -9.01 14.87
N PHE A 688 -12.07 -10.20 15.06
CA PHE A 688 -11.24 -10.84 14.05
C PHE A 688 -12.12 -11.43 12.94
N THR A 689 -11.58 -11.53 11.73
CA THR A 689 -12.27 -12.22 10.63
C THR A 689 -12.40 -13.70 11.00
N ILE A 690 -13.56 -14.31 10.77
CA ILE A 690 -13.80 -15.73 11.11
C ILE A 690 -13.76 -16.55 9.82
N ASP A 691 -12.75 -17.39 9.68
CA ASP A 691 -12.60 -18.29 8.54
C ASP A 691 -13.14 -19.67 8.91
N ARG A 692 -14.28 -20.04 8.32
CA ARG A 692 -14.98 -21.31 8.61
C ARG A 692 -14.52 -22.47 7.73
N SER A 693 -13.44 -22.31 6.97
CA SER A 693 -12.84 -23.40 6.19
C SER A 693 -12.23 -24.47 7.11
N LEU A 694 -12.19 -25.73 6.66
CA LEU A 694 -11.70 -26.88 7.44
C LEU A 694 -10.20 -27.20 7.21
N SER A 695 -9.50 -26.44 6.37
CA SER A 695 -8.11 -26.69 5.97
C SER A 695 -7.19 -25.53 6.38
N PHE A 696 -6.12 -25.84 7.11
CA PHE A 696 -5.14 -24.88 7.60
C PHE A 696 -4.08 -24.56 6.53
N ASP A 697 -3.86 -23.27 6.24
CA ASP A 697 -2.82 -22.81 5.31
C ASP A 697 -1.85 -21.84 6.00
N TRP A 698 -0.62 -22.31 6.24
CA TRP A 698 0.52 -21.56 6.79
C TRP A 698 0.97 -20.40 5.88
N SER A 699 0.58 -20.40 4.61
CA SER A 699 1.08 -19.48 3.57
C SER A 699 0.10 -18.35 3.20
N SER A 700 -1.11 -18.35 3.77
CA SER A 700 -2.14 -17.37 3.43
C SER A 700 -1.79 -15.96 3.95
N ALA A 701 -1.65 -15.00 3.03
CA ALA A 701 -1.29 -13.61 3.34
C ALA A 701 -2.50 -12.71 3.70
N GLY A 702 -3.57 -13.30 4.24
CA GLY A 702 -4.83 -12.63 4.57
C GLY A 702 -4.89 -11.96 5.96
N GLY A 703 -6.07 -11.40 6.30
CA GLY A 703 -6.35 -10.83 7.63
C GLY A 703 -6.24 -11.85 8.78
N ILE A 704 -6.29 -11.39 10.04
CA ILE A 704 -6.27 -12.29 11.20
C ILE A 704 -7.57 -13.11 11.21
N ASN A 705 -7.45 -14.38 10.84
CA ASN A 705 -8.58 -15.31 10.74
C ASN A 705 -8.65 -16.23 11.97
N ILE A 706 -9.85 -16.44 12.53
CA ILE A 706 -10.11 -17.54 13.46
C ILE A 706 -10.37 -18.81 12.64
N PHE A 707 -9.47 -19.78 12.75
CA PHE A 707 -9.58 -21.13 12.20
C PHE A 707 -10.14 -22.09 13.24
N LEU A 708 -10.96 -23.05 12.79
CA LEU A 708 -11.49 -24.15 13.59
C LEU A 708 -10.77 -25.44 13.18
N PRO A 709 -9.59 -25.73 13.76
CA PRO A 709 -8.80 -26.85 13.30
C PRO A 709 -9.44 -28.19 13.63
N ASN A 710 -9.37 -29.13 12.68
CA ASN A 710 -9.35 -30.57 12.96
C ASN A 710 -8.01 -30.96 13.62
N TRP A 711 -7.54 -30.20 14.61
CA TRP A 711 -6.27 -30.50 15.29
C TRP A 711 -6.49 -31.62 16.30
N ALA A 712 -5.60 -32.61 16.23
CA ALA A 712 -5.44 -33.65 17.23
C ALA A 712 -4.23 -33.37 18.10
N GLY A 713 -4.44 -32.48 19.07
CA GLY A 713 -3.61 -32.32 20.24
C GLY A 713 -3.92 -33.39 21.28
N GLY A 714 -2.87 -33.92 21.88
CA GLY A 714 -2.91 -35.08 22.77
C GLY A 714 -1.94 -36.16 22.29
N ASP A 715 -1.22 -36.77 23.23
CA ASP A 715 -0.22 -37.81 22.95
C ASP A 715 -0.77 -38.89 22.01
N ARG A 716 -0.24 -38.96 20.78
CA ARG A 716 -0.62 -39.99 19.79
C ARG A 716 -0.06 -41.39 20.11
N GLY A 717 0.23 -41.71 21.38
CA GLY A 717 1.01 -42.88 21.76
C GLY A 717 0.34 -43.92 22.67
N ASN A 718 -0.88 -43.69 23.16
CA ASN A 718 -1.34 -44.35 24.39
C ASN A 718 -2.79 -44.85 24.34
N GLY A 719 -3.37 -45.03 23.15
CA GLY A 719 -4.70 -45.66 23.01
C GLY A 719 -5.88 -44.79 23.45
N VAL A 720 -5.66 -43.49 23.67
CA VAL A 720 -6.71 -42.48 23.83
C VAL A 720 -6.78 -41.73 22.51
N GLY A 721 -7.86 -41.93 21.74
CA GLY A 721 -8.01 -41.31 20.41
C GLY A 721 -7.80 -39.80 20.47
N GLY A 722 -6.93 -39.29 19.61
CA GLY A 722 -6.57 -37.87 19.55
C GLY A 722 -7.82 -36.98 19.49
N SER A 723 -7.76 -35.85 20.20
CA SER A 723 -8.84 -34.86 20.24
C SER A 723 -9.24 -34.50 18.80
N LEU A 724 -10.51 -34.58 18.43
CA LEU A 724 -10.95 -34.04 17.15
C LEU A 724 -11.65 -32.72 17.42
N GLY A 725 -10.96 -31.62 17.10
CA GLY A 725 -11.56 -30.30 17.06
C GLY A 725 -12.80 -30.32 16.16
N THR A 726 -13.94 -29.82 16.64
CA THR A 726 -15.19 -29.79 15.87
C THR A 726 -15.88 -28.43 15.97
N PRO A 727 -16.34 -27.85 14.84
CA PRO A 727 -17.14 -26.62 14.86
C PRO A 727 -18.41 -26.72 15.72
N ALA A 728 -18.95 -27.93 15.91
CA ALA A 728 -20.14 -28.15 16.75
C ALA A 728 -19.90 -27.81 18.23
N ARG A 729 -18.64 -27.75 18.67
CA ARG A 729 -18.24 -27.45 20.05
C ARG A 729 -17.83 -25.98 20.25
N VAL A 730 -18.10 -25.12 19.26
CA VAL A 730 -17.81 -23.68 19.28
C VAL A 730 -19.11 -22.89 19.17
N THR A 731 -19.31 -21.94 20.08
CA THR A 731 -20.46 -21.04 20.12
C THR A 731 -19.99 -19.60 20.04
N TYR A 732 -20.54 -18.85 19.07
CA TYR A 732 -20.29 -17.42 18.90
C TYR A 732 -21.34 -16.65 19.69
N ASN A 733 -20.92 -15.92 20.72
CA ASN A 733 -21.82 -15.23 21.65
C ASN A 733 -22.18 -13.82 21.12
N THR A 734 -23.29 -13.24 21.57
CA THR A 734 -23.74 -11.90 21.12
C THR A 734 -22.83 -10.76 21.57
N ASP A 735 -22.02 -10.98 22.60
CA ASP A 735 -21.08 -10.02 23.16
C ASP A 735 -19.70 -10.01 22.47
N LYS A 736 -19.60 -10.65 21.29
CA LYS A 736 -18.37 -10.85 20.52
C LYS A 736 -17.34 -11.78 21.16
N SER A 737 -17.63 -12.40 22.30
CA SER A 737 -16.83 -13.50 22.85
C SER A 737 -17.13 -14.82 22.13
N VAL A 738 -16.29 -15.84 22.30
CA VAL A 738 -16.50 -17.18 21.76
C VAL A 738 -16.38 -18.20 22.87
N SER A 739 -17.37 -19.07 23.02
CA SER A 739 -17.33 -20.19 23.95
C SER A 739 -16.92 -21.46 23.23
N ILE A 740 -15.99 -22.21 23.80
CA ILE A 740 -15.61 -23.55 23.38
C ILE A 740 -15.96 -24.55 24.49
N SER A 741 -16.34 -25.77 24.10
CA SER A 741 -16.65 -26.86 25.02
C SER A 741 -15.88 -28.12 24.66
N ALA A 742 -15.75 -29.05 25.60
CA ALA A 742 -15.22 -30.38 25.33
C ALA A 742 -15.88 -31.44 26.21
N ALA A 743 -16.11 -32.62 25.66
CA ALA A 743 -16.67 -33.76 26.37
C ALA A 743 -16.35 -35.10 25.67
N MET A 744 -16.65 -36.20 26.36
CA MET A 744 -16.62 -37.54 25.77
C MET A 744 -17.91 -37.79 24.96
N GLU A 745 -17.77 -38.08 23.67
CA GLU A 745 -18.85 -38.44 22.76
C GLU A 745 -18.49 -39.71 21.99
N GLY A 746 -19.34 -40.75 22.03
CA GLY A 746 -19.08 -42.00 21.31
C GLY A 746 -17.74 -42.66 21.68
N GLY A 747 -17.27 -42.49 22.92
CA GLY A 747 -15.97 -42.99 23.38
C GLY A 747 -14.75 -42.16 22.96
N GLN A 748 -14.94 -41.03 22.28
CA GLN A 748 -13.88 -40.13 21.83
C GLN A 748 -13.96 -38.77 22.52
N TRP A 749 -12.82 -38.14 22.75
CA TRP A 749 -12.77 -36.75 23.23
C TRP A 749 -13.04 -35.79 22.07
N ARG A 750 -14.10 -34.98 22.19
CA ARG A 750 -14.47 -33.94 21.22
C ARG A 750 -14.32 -32.59 21.88
N ASN A 751 -13.64 -31.66 21.22
CA ASN A 751 -13.36 -30.33 21.75
C ASN A 751 -13.63 -29.24 20.71
N GLY A 752 -13.91 -28.02 21.18
CA GLY A 752 -13.78 -26.81 20.41
C GLY A 752 -12.33 -26.32 20.48
N ALA A 753 -11.81 -25.84 19.36
CA ALA A 753 -10.51 -25.19 19.28
C ALA A 753 -10.63 -23.97 18.38
N MET A 754 -9.82 -22.96 18.69
CA MET A 754 -9.76 -21.71 17.94
C MET A 754 -8.30 -21.31 17.78
N GLN A 755 -7.89 -21.04 16.54
CA GLN A 755 -6.54 -20.61 16.22
C GLN A 755 -6.58 -19.32 15.40
N LEU A 756 -5.69 -18.37 15.71
CA LEU A 756 -5.51 -17.16 14.92
C LEU A 756 -4.47 -17.41 13.81
N ASN A 757 -4.89 -17.43 12.55
CA ASN A 757 -4.05 -17.75 11.39
C ASN A 757 -3.21 -16.56 10.88
N ARG A 758 -2.50 -15.86 11.78
CA ARG A 758 -1.48 -14.88 11.39
C ARG A 758 -0.25 -15.04 12.28
N PRO A 759 0.79 -15.75 11.81
CA PRO A 759 2.06 -15.77 12.52
C PRO A 759 2.47 -14.32 12.82
N SER A 760 2.62 -13.94 14.08
CA SER A 760 3.02 -12.58 14.49
C SER A 760 4.47 -12.58 14.96
N ALA A 761 5.10 -11.39 15.05
CA ALA A 761 6.47 -11.28 15.52
C ALA A 761 6.64 -12.00 16.87
N ALA A 762 7.71 -12.77 17.05
CA ALA A 762 7.87 -13.59 18.25
C ALA A 762 8.03 -12.74 19.52
N ILE A 763 8.80 -11.66 19.40
CA ILE A 763 9.09 -10.70 20.48
C ILE A 763 7.86 -9.80 20.71
N GLY A 764 7.53 -9.61 21.98
CA GLY A 764 6.50 -8.70 22.45
C GLY A 764 5.42 -9.40 23.26
N LYS A 765 4.37 -8.65 23.60
CA LYS A 765 3.32 -9.08 24.50
C LYS A 765 2.25 -9.88 23.78
N TRP A 766 1.99 -11.08 24.29
CA TRP A 766 0.90 -11.95 23.88
C TRP A 766 -0.08 -12.10 25.05
N GLY A 767 -1.38 -12.14 24.76
CA GLY A 767 -2.35 -12.39 25.80
C GLY A 767 -3.72 -12.82 25.32
N ALA A 768 -4.48 -13.40 26.23
CA ALA A 768 -5.89 -13.71 26.06
C ALA A 768 -6.67 -13.37 27.33
N VAL A 769 -7.86 -12.81 27.16
CA VAL A 769 -8.84 -12.71 28.25
C VAL A 769 -9.77 -13.91 28.14
N VAL A 770 -9.69 -14.82 29.11
CA VAL A 770 -10.47 -16.07 29.12
C VAL A 770 -11.27 -16.22 30.41
N THR A 771 -12.46 -16.77 30.31
CA THR A 771 -13.23 -17.30 31.44
C THR A 771 -13.28 -18.80 31.32
N SER A 772 -12.55 -19.48 32.21
CA SER A 772 -12.64 -20.93 32.34
C SER A 772 -13.78 -21.26 33.32
N HIS A 773 -14.87 -21.85 32.82
CA HIS A 773 -16.11 -22.08 33.58
C HIS A 773 -16.08 -23.38 34.40
N THR A 774 -15.20 -24.29 34.02
CA THR A 774 -15.08 -25.64 34.56
C THR A 774 -13.64 -25.96 34.86
N SER A 775 -13.41 -26.88 35.81
CA SER A 775 -12.10 -27.30 36.25
C SER A 775 -11.99 -28.83 36.19
N SER A 776 -12.09 -29.36 34.97
CA SER A 776 -12.20 -30.81 34.71
C SER A 776 -11.34 -31.29 33.53
N ALA A 777 -10.65 -30.38 32.85
CA ALA A 777 -9.79 -30.65 31.70
C ALA A 777 -8.73 -29.55 31.55
N VAL A 778 -7.83 -29.72 30.58
CA VAL A 778 -6.79 -28.73 30.28
C VAL A 778 -7.37 -27.63 29.41
N ASN A 779 -7.83 -26.55 30.04
CA ASN A 779 -8.17 -25.33 29.31
C ASN A 779 -6.86 -24.62 28.96
N ALA A 780 -6.63 -24.35 27.67
CA ALA A 780 -5.33 -23.90 27.19
C ALA A 780 -5.42 -22.61 26.37
N PHE A 781 -4.45 -21.73 26.59
CA PHE A 781 -4.10 -20.61 25.72
C PHE A 781 -2.60 -20.69 25.46
N PHE A 782 -2.20 -20.80 24.20
CA PHE A 782 -0.79 -20.90 23.86
C PHE A 782 -0.48 -20.26 22.51
N THR A 783 0.82 -20.15 22.23
CA THR A 783 1.31 -19.83 20.88
C THR A 783 2.21 -20.94 20.38
N HIS A 784 2.27 -21.13 19.07
CA HIS A 784 3.09 -22.16 18.43
C HIS A 784 3.65 -21.66 17.09
N ALA A 785 4.78 -22.21 16.65
CA ALA A 785 5.40 -21.97 15.36
C ALA A 785 5.76 -23.29 14.65
N ASP A 786 5.97 -23.21 13.35
CA ASP A 786 6.31 -24.35 12.48
C ASP A 786 7.62 -25.05 12.86
N ASN A 787 8.54 -24.35 13.51
CA ASN A 787 9.80 -24.89 14.01
C ASN A 787 9.70 -25.57 15.39
N GLY A 788 8.50 -25.69 15.95
CA GLY A 788 8.26 -26.32 17.25
C GLY A 788 8.50 -25.41 18.47
N LYS A 789 8.66 -24.10 18.26
CA LYS A 789 8.59 -23.10 19.34
C LYS A 789 7.15 -22.96 19.82
N GLU A 790 6.94 -22.99 21.13
CA GLU A 790 5.61 -22.91 21.75
C GLU A 790 5.70 -22.28 23.15
N LEU A 791 4.68 -21.49 23.54
CA LEU A 791 4.61 -20.80 24.83
C LEU A 791 3.19 -20.95 25.39
N ASP A 792 3.08 -21.48 26.61
CA ASP A 792 1.82 -22.07 27.08
C ASP A 792 1.29 -21.46 28.37
N PHE A 793 -0.04 -21.38 28.43
CA PHE A 793 -0.84 -21.35 29.64
C PHE A 793 -1.80 -22.53 29.62
N GLU A 794 -1.61 -23.48 30.54
CA GLU A 794 -2.43 -24.69 30.63
C GLU A 794 -3.04 -24.82 32.03
N LEU A 795 -4.37 -25.01 32.10
CA LEU A 795 -5.04 -25.27 33.36
C LEU A 795 -4.78 -26.72 33.80
N VAL A 796 -4.01 -26.88 34.87
CA VAL A 796 -3.60 -28.20 35.38
C VAL A 796 -4.01 -28.39 36.84
N LYS A 797 -4.00 -29.64 37.30
CA LYS A 797 -4.24 -30.03 38.69
C LYS A 797 -2.99 -30.70 39.28
N ARG A 798 -2.08 -29.95 39.89
CA ARG A 798 -0.86 -30.50 40.52
C ARG A 798 -1.05 -30.61 42.03
N ASN A 799 -0.89 -31.82 42.57
CA ASN A 799 -1.02 -32.10 44.01
C ASN A 799 -2.34 -31.58 44.63
N GLY A 800 -3.45 -31.71 43.89
CA GLY A 800 -4.77 -31.25 44.34
C GLY A 800 -5.03 -29.75 44.17
N VAL A 801 -4.02 -28.96 43.80
CA VAL A 801 -4.16 -27.52 43.50
C VAL A 801 -4.39 -27.33 42.01
N ILE A 802 -5.43 -26.57 41.67
CA ILE A 802 -5.76 -26.22 40.28
C ILE A 802 -5.19 -24.83 40.00
N GLY A 803 -4.45 -24.69 38.91
CA GLY A 803 -3.82 -23.44 38.54
C GLY A 803 -3.32 -23.42 37.10
N TRP A 804 -2.98 -22.23 36.63
CA TRP A 804 -2.44 -22.02 35.29
C TRP A 804 -0.94 -22.33 35.29
N ALA A 805 -0.54 -23.40 34.62
CA ALA A 805 0.86 -23.75 34.43
C ALA A 805 1.44 -23.01 33.21
N PRO A 806 2.59 -22.34 33.36
CA PRO A 806 3.33 -21.79 32.23
C PRO A 806 4.30 -22.84 31.66
N ALA A 807 4.56 -22.79 30.36
CA ALA A 807 5.66 -23.53 29.74
C ALA A 807 6.29 -22.75 28.57
N VAL A 808 7.57 -23.03 28.33
CA VAL A 808 8.34 -22.54 27.19
C VAL A 808 8.96 -23.74 26.48
N HIS A 809 8.60 -23.90 25.22
CA HIS A 809 9.17 -24.89 24.30
C HIS A 809 9.96 -24.18 23.20
N MET A 810 11.20 -24.63 22.97
CA MET A 810 12.12 -24.03 21.99
C MET A 810 12.77 -25.11 21.11
N PRO A 811 13.11 -24.80 19.85
CA PRO A 811 13.82 -25.74 18.98
C PRO A 811 15.22 -26.10 19.51
N ARG A 812 15.74 -27.26 19.12
CA ARG A 812 17.10 -27.71 19.48
C ARG A 812 18.02 -27.85 18.27
N THR A 813 19.30 -27.59 18.48
CA THR A 813 20.35 -27.92 17.52
C THR A 813 20.38 -29.43 17.28
N GLY A 814 20.20 -29.85 16.02
CA GLY A 814 20.12 -31.27 15.65
C GLY A 814 18.70 -31.87 15.61
N GLY A 815 17.66 -31.06 15.85
CA GLY A 815 16.26 -31.46 15.76
C GLY A 815 15.60 -31.76 17.11
N GLY A 816 14.26 -31.68 17.15
CA GLY A 816 13.45 -31.84 18.37
C GLY A 816 13.25 -30.55 19.17
N ARG A 817 12.57 -30.67 20.34
CA ARG A 817 12.22 -29.54 21.22
C ARG A 817 12.85 -29.64 22.61
N ALA A 818 13.26 -28.51 23.16
CA ALA A 818 13.62 -28.33 24.56
C ALA A 818 12.45 -27.69 25.29
N SER A 819 12.19 -28.12 26.53
CA SER A 819 11.08 -27.65 27.35
C SER A 819 11.58 -27.13 28.69
N SER A 820 10.94 -26.08 29.20
CA SER A 820 11.17 -25.54 30.54
C SER A 820 10.58 -26.41 31.66
N ASP A 821 9.79 -27.45 31.32
CA ASP A 821 9.16 -28.39 32.25
C ASP A 821 10.12 -29.26 33.07
N ARG A 822 11.42 -29.19 32.80
CA ARG A 822 12.46 -29.90 33.55
C ARG A 822 12.69 -29.34 34.97
N ARG A 823 12.10 -28.18 35.30
CA ARG A 823 12.03 -27.63 36.65
C ARG A 823 10.58 -27.44 37.08
N THR A 824 10.32 -27.53 38.37
CA THR A 824 8.99 -27.22 38.93
C THR A 824 8.72 -25.72 38.80
N LEU A 825 7.77 -25.35 37.93
CA LEU A 825 7.30 -23.97 37.74
C LEU A 825 6.13 -23.64 38.67
N ALA A 826 6.02 -22.37 39.06
CA ALA A 826 4.90 -21.88 39.88
C ALA A 826 3.58 -21.95 39.10
N LEU A 827 2.49 -22.27 39.80
CA LEU A 827 1.14 -22.18 39.24
C LEU A 827 0.58 -20.77 39.42
N GLY A 828 0.07 -20.20 38.34
CA GLY A 828 -0.72 -18.98 38.36
C GLY A 828 -2.09 -19.22 38.99
N GLU A 829 -2.64 -18.19 39.64
CA GLU A 829 -3.95 -18.25 40.30
C GLU A 829 -5.07 -18.55 39.30
N PHE A 830 -5.90 -19.55 39.59
CA PHE A 830 -7.09 -19.88 38.80
C PHE A 830 -8.38 -19.44 39.52
N LYS A 831 -9.26 -18.72 38.80
CA LYS A 831 -10.56 -18.27 39.29
C LYS A 831 -11.69 -18.81 38.39
N PRO A 832 -12.37 -19.90 38.79
CA PRO A 832 -13.43 -20.49 37.97
C PRO A 832 -14.58 -19.50 37.76
N GLY A 833 -15.05 -19.39 36.51
CA GLY A 833 -16.16 -18.52 36.12
C GLY A 833 -15.84 -17.02 36.10
N VAL A 834 -14.60 -16.62 36.41
CA VAL A 834 -14.16 -15.21 36.37
C VAL A 834 -13.27 -14.99 35.13
N PRO A 835 -13.47 -13.89 34.36
CA PRO A 835 -12.52 -13.51 33.32
C PRO A 835 -11.13 -13.24 33.90
N GLN A 836 -10.10 -13.91 33.37
CA GLN A 836 -8.70 -13.71 33.73
C GLN A 836 -7.90 -13.31 32.49
N ARG A 837 -7.02 -12.32 32.65
CA ARG A 837 -6.09 -11.86 31.61
C ARG A 837 -4.79 -12.64 31.70
N LEU A 838 -4.60 -13.61 30.81
CA LEU A 838 -3.40 -14.45 30.72
C LEU A 838 -2.42 -13.81 29.75
N GLU A 839 -1.21 -13.50 30.19
CA GLU A 839 -0.22 -12.75 29.41
C GLU A 839 1.18 -13.34 29.52
N PHE A 840 1.87 -13.46 28.38
CA PHE A 840 3.31 -13.69 28.37
C PHE A 840 4.03 -12.72 27.43
N GLU A 841 5.28 -12.39 27.76
CA GLU A 841 6.12 -11.49 26.97
C GLU A 841 7.52 -12.09 26.78
N LEU A 842 7.89 -12.28 25.51
CA LEU A 842 9.17 -12.86 25.12
C LEU A 842 10.22 -11.75 24.90
N PHE A 843 11.29 -11.82 25.67
CA PHE A 843 12.48 -10.97 25.59
C PHE A 843 13.68 -11.75 25.06
N ALA A 844 14.77 -11.03 24.78
CA ALA A 844 16.00 -11.62 24.28
C ALA A 844 16.62 -12.69 25.19
N ASP A 845 16.36 -12.63 26.49
CA ASP A 845 16.98 -13.47 27.53
C ASP A 845 15.97 -14.24 28.41
N ARG A 846 14.67 -13.94 28.30
CA ARG A 846 13.62 -14.49 29.18
C ARG A 846 12.22 -14.40 28.58
N CYS A 847 11.30 -15.21 29.10
CA CYS A 847 9.87 -15.10 28.90
C CYS A 847 9.20 -14.84 30.26
N VAL A 848 8.36 -13.82 30.35
CA VAL A 848 7.68 -13.42 31.59
C VAL A 848 6.20 -13.78 31.49
N PHE A 849 5.65 -14.48 32.49
CA PHE A 849 4.25 -14.87 32.56
C PHE A 849 3.52 -14.09 33.66
N SER A 850 2.33 -13.58 33.34
CA SER A 850 1.50 -12.81 34.25
C SER A 850 0.01 -13.12 34.11
N ILE A 851 -0.72 -12.96 35.21
CA ILE A 851 -2.18 -13.06 35.25
C ILE A 851 -2.72 -11.76 35.84
N ASP A 852 -3.68 -11.14 35.15
CA ASP A 852 -4.28 -9.86 35.54
C ASP A 852 -3.23 -8.74 35.77
N GLY A 853 -2.12 -8.81 35.02
CA GLY A 853 -0.97 -7.90 35.13
C GLY A 853 -0.01 -8.18 36.28
N LYS A 854 -0.25 -9.23 37.08
CA LYS A 854 0.67 -9.68 38.13
C LYS A 854 1.57 -10.79 37.60
N VAL A 855 2.87 -10.52 37.54
CA VAL A 855 3.87 -11.54 37.19
C VAL A 855 3.89 -12.63 38.26
N PHE A 856 3.84 -13.89 37.83
CA PHE A 856 3.93 -15.05 38.73
C PHE A 856 5.06 -16.02 38.36
N GLU A 857 5.57 -15.97 37.13
CA GLU A 857 6.68 -16.82 36.70
C GLU A 857 7.55 -16.13 35.64
N THR A 858 8.84 -16.49 35.59
CA THR A 858 9.78 -16.05 34.56
C THR A 858 10.72 -17.20 34.19
N VAL A 859 10.75 -17.53 32.90
CA VAL A 859 11.63 -18.56 32.34
C VAL A 859 12.77 -17.87 31.60
N ARG A 860 14.00 -18.05 32.07
CA ARG A 860 15.21 -17.50 31.45
C ARG A 860 15.88 -18.52 30.54
N HIS A 861 16.78 -18.03 29.69
CA HIS A 861 17.67 -18.88 28.91
C HIS A 861 18.35 -19.98 29.75
N ALA A 862 18.81 -19.65 30.96
CA ALA A 862 19.47 -20.61 31.86
C ALA A 862 18.55 -21.72 32.40
N ASP A 863 17.22 -21.54 32.33
CA ASP A 863 16.24 -22.53 32.79
C ASP A 863 15.95 -23.61 31.75
N MET A 864 16.48 -23.45 30.53
CA MET A 864 16.29 -24.37 29.42
C MET A 864 17.43 -25.40 29.33
N ALA A 865 17.10 -26.62 28.91
CA ALA A 865 18.10 -27.68 28.74
C ALA A 865 19.12 -27.36 27.63
N SER A 866 20.38 -27.75 27.80
CA SER A 866 21.47 -27.50 26.84
C SER A 866 21.13 -27.87 25.39
N GLY A 867 21.72 -27.12 24.44
CA GLY A 867 21.56 -27.31 23.00
C GLY A 867 20.26 -26.75 22.41
N PHE A 868 19.50 -25.95 23.15
CA PHE A 868 18.33 -25.24 22.66
C PHE A 868 18.70 -23.95 21.91
N ILE A 869 17.80 -23.51 21.05
CA ILE A 869 17.89 -22.28 20.28
C ILE A 869 16.82 -21.34 20.84
N TRP A 870 17.24 -20.23 21.47
CA TRP A 870 16.33 -19.19 21.92
C TRP A 870 15.86 -18.36 20.73
N ASP A 871 14.85 -18.89 20.05
CA ASP A 871 14.41 -18.34 18.78
C ASP A 871 13.47 -17.15 18.97
N LEU A 872 14.01 -15.96 18.72
CA LEU A 872 13.29 -14.68 18.77
C LEU A 872 12.69 -14.25 17.43
N THR A 873 12.86 -15.06 16.38
CA THR A 873 12.65 -14.62 15.00
C THR A 873 11.47 -15.31 14.32
N THR A 874 11.28 -16.61 14.57
CA THR A 874 10.19 -17.35 13.90
C THR A 874 8.84 -16.88 14.41
N ARG A 875 7.94 -16.56 13.49
CA ARG A 875 6.64 -15.98 13.83
C ARG A 875 5.74 -17.06 14.45
N MET A 876 4.95 -16.69 15.46
CA MET A 876 4.09 -17.64 16.19
C MET A 876 2.61 -17.35 15.92
N ALA A 877 1.75 -18.36 15.99
CA ALA A 877 0.30 -18.22 15.91
C ALA A 877 -0.33 -18.58 17.27
N THR A 878 -1.40 -17.89 17.63
CA THR A 878 -2.13 -18.11 18.90
C THR A 878 -3.19 -19.19 18.75
N LEU A 879 -3.36 -20.02 19.79
CA LEU A 879 -4.38 -21.05 19.87
C LEU A 879 -5.05 -21.06 21.26
N THR A 880 -6.35 -21.35 21.28
CA THR A 880 -7.12 -21.63 22.50
C THR A 880 -7.96 -22.89 22.29
N THR A 881 -7.99 -23.77 23.27
CA THR A 881 -8.63 -25.09 23.17
C THR A 881 -8.89 -25.68 24.56
N ILE A 882 -9.60 -26.81 24.60
CA ILE A 882 -9.73 -27.65 25.78
C ILE A 882 -9.20 -29.05 25.45
N GLU A 883 -8.08 -29.41 26.06
CA GLU A 883 -7.31 -30.60 25.75
C GLU A 883 -7.48 -31.71 26.79
N ARG A 884 -7.30 -32.94 26.31
CA ARG A 884 -7.16 -34.14 27.14
C ARG A 884 -5.71 -34.61 27.08
N HIS A 885 -4.99 -34.35 28.15
CA HIS A 885 -3.59 -34.76 28.32
C HIS A 885 -3.44 -36.03 29.15
N ALA A 886 -2.27 -36.65 29.07
CA ALA A 886 -1.87 -37.75 29.94
C ALA A 886 -1.80 -37.32 31.42
N ALA A 887 -1.50 -38.28 32.30
CA ALA A 887 -1.56 -38.11 33.76
C ALA A 887 -0.74 -36.92 34.32
N TRP A 888 0.22 -36.38 33.56
CA TRP A 888 1.05 -35.24 33.98
C TRP A 888 0.24 -33.97 34.28
N ALA A 889 -0.87 -33.73 33.57
CA ALA A 889 -1.75 -32.59 33.80
C ALA A 889 -2.59 -32.76 35.08
N GLY A 890 -2.63 -33.97 35.64
CA GLY A 890 -3.27 -34.31 36.91
C GLY A 890 -4.79 -34.45 36.90
N TRP A 891 -5.40 -34.45 35.72
CA TRP A 891 -6.83 -34.72 35.52
C TRP A 891 -7.10 -36.22 35.43
N THR A 892 -8.14 -36.68 36.13
CA THR A 892 -8.54 -38.10 36.14
C THR A 892 -9.51 -38.43 35.02
N THR A 893 -9.72 -39.73 34.73
CA THR A 893 -10.77 -40.17 33.80
C THR A 893 -12.17 -39.71 34.22
N GLU A 894 -12.43 -39.61 35.53
CA GLU A 894 -13.70 -39.10 36.05
C GLU A 894 -13.85 -37.59 35.81
N ASP A 895 -12.76 -36.81 35.93
CA ASP A 895 -12.78 -35.39 35.60
C ASP A 895 -13.12 -35.19 34.11
N TYR A 896 -12.45 -35.93 33.22
CA TYR A 896 -12.74 -35.89 31.77
C TYR A 896 -14.12 -36.46 31.38
N ALA A 897 -14.84 -37.15 32.28
CA ALA A 897 -16.22 -37.57 32.00
C ALA A 897 -17.21 -36.39 32.05
N ARG A 898 -16.82 -35.27 32.69
CA ARG A 898 -17.63 -34.06 32.80
C ARG A 898 -17.33 -33.12 31.64
N GLU A 899 -18.36 -32.49 31.09
CA GLU A 899 -18.17 -31.45 30.07
C GLU A 899 -17.33 -30.29 30.63
N SER A 900 -16.34 -29.83 29.86
CA SER A 900 -15.55 -28.65 30.14
C SER A 900 -15.92 -27.50 29.21
N ARG A 901 -15.91 -26.26 29.71
CA ARG A 901 -16.28 -25.04 28.98
C ARG A 901 -15.32 -23.88 29.28
N MET A 902 -14.94 -23.15 28.24
CA MET A 902 -14.14 -21.93 28.31
C MET A 902 -14.70 -20.88 27.35
N THR A 903 -14.80 -19.63 27.80
CA THR A 903 -15.13 -18.47 26.96
C THR A 903 -13.89 -17.64 26.74
N ILE A 904 -13.62 -17.26 25.49
CA ILE A 904 -12.54 -16.39 25.09
C ILE A 904 -13.16 -15.05 24.72
N HIS A 905 -12.74 -13.99 25.41
CA HIS A 905 -13.29 -12.65 25.25
C HIS A 905 -12.50 -11.83 24.25
N GLY A 906 -11.17 -11.96 24.24
CA GLY A 906 -10.32 -11.26 23.31
C GLY A 906 -8.85 -11.64 23.40
N PHE A 907 -8.07 -11.16 22.43
CA PHE A 907 -6.63 -11.45 22.30
C PHE A 907 -5.81 -10.15 22.21
N ALA A 908 -4.57 -10.23 22.70
CA ALA A 908 -3.51 -9.27 22.48
C ALA A 908 -2.35 -9.96 21.75
N LEU A 909 -1.86 -9.35 20.68
CA LEU A 909 -0.73 -9.86 19.88
C LEU A 909 0.34 -8.76 19.80
N PRO A 910 1.63 -9.10 19.65
CA PRO A 910 2.72 -8.11 19.61
C PRO A 910 2.61 -7.05 18.51
N THR A 911 1.79 -7.30 17.49
CA THR A 911 1.61 -6.44 16.32
C THR A 911 0.27 -5.71 16.31
N MET A 912 -0.55 -5.87 17.36
CA MET A 912 -1.79 -5.12 17.51
C MET A 912 -1.51 -3.75 18.16
N PRO A 913 -2.12 -2.66 17.65
CA PRO A 913 -1.91 -1.30 18.16
C PRO A 913 -2.51 -1.07 19.55
#